data_AF-A0A955N8X2-F1
#
_entry.id   AF-A0A955N8X2-F1
#
_cell.length_a   1.000
_cell.length_b   1.000
_cell.length_c   1.000
_cell.angle_alpha   90.00
_cell.angle_beta   90.00
_cell.angle_gamma   90.00
#
_symmetry.space_group_name_H-M   'P 1'
#
loop_
_entity.id
_entity.type
_entity.pdbx_description
1 polymer ?
#
loop_
_entity_poly.entity_id
_entity_poly.type
_entity_poly.pdbx_seq_one_letter_code
_entity_poly.pdbx_strand_id
1 'polypeptide(L)'
;MALANVAALLAKWGQRVLVVDWDLEAPGLEKFFLRWVSGSRKQTPGLIEIIQNCGQTNILSWKDCILRASIPDAETISIISAGKDDDEYSTRLRQLNWDFLFQEKGFGLFLEKLRKEWAQEYDFILIDSRTGVTDIGGICTIHLPDILVTFFTTTEQSLLGVKDVMHRASHGHSDLPVDRRKLIIIPIPARDESHAEYELAAEWRKRFAENLKDFYVEWIPKGETAERVMDYLKIPYFSYWSFGEKLPVLEEDPDNPKKLAFSYQLVARLMLGNLDWEEVRKGTKSTIAETSYQNEIQHQKGEAERLAEVLREAQRDREESRFRQQVAAFLGERWIPALEENKRRAKWRYLYLGFGGFFSLSLFSAFFTQPSVGSNAIVGIIVMGSISLLLLVNWWRGMKAWKVAEWLQKERWSYEGRSGQYADLDQWPSLRLFLENVETVLANSKPIRSLKDKDRDTRVSFPTGKAAQDSAPSGTSGEGGMVVSSPENLDSSIASPEILKSYDVFLSYSGSTIITPWVQETFLPMLLGWLSQLLGREATVFQHNVSISPGELWIPNNQQPINVSHCIMPLFTPAYFQSDKVAGEWDQFIKVHSRKILPIMLQEGTYPEPSYTLQLLNFSEFLIVGEGFKKSPLYVDFQRQVKELAVRIVSIINENKKTGLGDRYATL
;
A
#
# COMPACT_ATOMS: atom_id res chain seq x y z
N MET A 1 2.81 10.27 20.29
CA MET A 1 2.99 9.68 21.64
C MET A 1 3.06 8.14 21.61
N ALA A 2 2.03 7.43 21.12
CA ALA A 2 2.01 5.96 21.14
C ALA A 2 3.24 5.34 20.47
N LEU A 3 3.54 5.80 19.25
CA LEU A 3 4.71 5.35 18.48
C LEU A 3 6.02 5.52 19.27
N ALA A 4 6.25 6.69 19.86
CA ALA A 4 7.48 6.97 20.60
C ALA A 4 7.64 6.08 21.86
N ASN A 5 6.53 5.74 22.54
CA ASN A 5 6.55 4.83 23.68
C ASN A 5 6.81 3.38 23.25
N VAL A 6 6.18 2.93 22.17
CA VAL A 6 6.44 1.59 21.60
C VAL A 6 7.89 1.47 21.13
N ALA A 7 8.44 2.51 20.48
CA ALA A 7 9.84 2.58 20.07
C ALA A 7 10.80 2.41 21.27
N ALA A 8 10.55 3.15 22.36
CA ALA A 8 11.35 3.08 23.57
C ALA A 8 11.31 1.69 24.21
N LEU A 9 10.15 1.03 24.23
CA LEU A 9 10.00 -0.33 24.75
C LEU A 9 10.75 -1.36 23.90
N LEU A 10 10.58 -1.32 22.57
CA LEU A 10 11.28 -2.23 21.66
C LEU A 10 12.80 -2.08 21.77
N ALA A 11 13.30 -0.85 21.87
CA ALA A 11 14.71 -0.57 22.08
C ALA A 11 15.22 -1.09 23.44
N LYS A 12 14.44 -0.92 24.52
CA LYS A 12 14.74 -1.52 25.84
C LYS A 12 14.73 -3.05 25.83
N TRP A 13 14.08 -3.67 24.85
CA TRP A 13 14.09 -5.12 24.63
C TRP A 13 15.12 -5.56 23.58
N GLY A 14 16.14 -4.73 23.32
CA GLY A 14 17.29 -5.09 22.49
C GLY A 14 17.04 -5.06 20.99
N GLN A 15 15.95 -4.43 20.53
CA GLN A 15 15.64 -4.35 19.10
C GLN A 15 16.26 -3.11 18.46
N ARG A 16 16.73 -3.23 17.22
CA ARG A 16 17.20 -2.08 16.42
C ARG A 16 15.99 -1.35 15.86
N VAL A 17 15.71 -0.16 16.37
CA VAL A 17 14.51 0.61 16.01
C VAL A 17 14.86 1.85 15.18
N LEU A 18 14.19 1.99 14.04
CA LEU A 18 14.11 3.22 13.26
C LEU A 18 12.73 3.85 13.46
N VAL A 19 12.72 5.14 13.77
CA VAL A 19 11.51 5.95 13.87
C VAL A 19 11.55 7.02 12.79
N VAL A 20 10.47 7.16 12.02
CA VAL A 20 10.39 8.11 10.90
C VAL A 20 9.19 9.04 11.12
N ASP A 21 9.44 10.34 11.22
CA ASP A 21 8.39 11.36 11.31
C ASP A 21 7.91 11.72 9.90
N TRP A 22 6.77 11.16 9.49
CA TRP A 22 6.12 11.44 8.21
C TRP A 22 5.04 12.52 8.34
N ASP A 23 4.81 13.06 9.54
CA ASP A 23 3.93 14.21 9.73
C ASP A 23 4.67 15.50 9.34
N LEU A 24 4.70 15.76 8.04
CA LEU A 24 5.40 16.91 7.47
C LEU A 24 4.72 18.25 7.83
N GLU A 25 3.47 18.26 8.26
CA GLU A 25 2.72 19.49 8.56
C GLU A 25 2.83 19.91 10.03
N ALA A 26 2.93 18.93 10.94
CA ALA A 26 3.05 19.15 12.37
C ALA A 26 4.16 18.29 13.00
N PRO A 27 5.42 18.46 12.56
CA PRO A 27 6.51 17.60 12.97
C PRO A 27 6.88 17.78 14.45
N GLY A 28 7.28 16.69 15.09
CA GLY A 28 7.64 16.73 16.51
C GLY A 28 7.96 15.39 17.16
N LEU A 29 8.12 14.32 16.39
CA LEU A 29 8.38 13.00 16.94
C LEU A 29 9.72 12.94 17.71
N GLU A 30 10.74 13.65 17.23
CA GLU A 30 12.04 13.76 17.90
C GLU A 30 11.93 14.42 19.27
N LYS A 31 10.88 15.23 19.51
CA LYS A 31 10.69 15.98 20.75
C LYS A 31 10.50 15.07 21.96
N PHE A 32 9.88 13.90 21.75
CA PHE A 32 9.73 12.86 22.79
C PHE A 32 11.07 12.31 23.30
N PHE A 33 12.13 12.46 22.52
CA PHE A 33 13.46 11.92 22.82
C PHE A 33 14.49 12.98 23.18
N LEU A 34 14.12 14.27 23.30
CA LEU A 34 15.08 15.39 23.45
C LEU A 34 16.10 15.22 24.58
N ARG A 35 15.73 14.53 25.67
CA ARG A 35 16.64 14.26 26.79
C ARG A 35 17.80 13.32 26.42
N TRP A 36 17.65 12.56 25.34
CA TRP A 36 18.55 11.48 24.93
C TRP A 36 19.08 11.60 23.50
N VAL A 37 18.60 12.58 22.73
CA VAL A 37 19.01 12.78 21.33
C VAL A 37 20.37 13.46 21.24
N SER A 38 21.25 12.88 20.43
CA SER A 38 22.46 13.52 19.93
C SER A 38 22.21 14.17 18.57
N GLY A 39 22.55 15.45 18.45
CA GLY A 39 22.28 16.26 17.27
C GLY A 39 21.01 17.09 17.39
N SER A 40 20.63 17.75 16.31
CA SER A 40 19.44 18.59 16.29
C SER A 40 18.87 18.66 14.89
N ARG A 41 17.54 18.62 14.80
CA ARG A 41 16.80 18.87 13.58
C ARG A 41 17.13 20.22 12.92
N LYS A 42 17.65 21.21 13.67
CA LYS A 42 18.13 22.49 13.11
C LYS A 42 19.34 22.34 12.19
N GLN A 43 20.13 21.29 12.38
CA GLN A 43 21.40 21.07 11.67
C GLN A 43 21.36 19.83 10.79
N THR A 44 20.50 18.86 11.12
CA THR A 44 20.42 17.58 10.43
C THR A 44 19.24 17.57 9.44
N PRO A 45 19.46 17.20 8.16
CA PRO A 45 18.38 16.96 7.22
C PRO A 45 17.47 15.82 7.66
N GLY A 46 16.28 15.73 7.09
CA GLY A 46 15.29 14.71 7.39
C GLY A 46 14.54 14.26 6.15
N LEU A 47 13.29 13.84 6.36
CA LEU A 47 12.49 13.19 5.34
C LEU A 47 12.22 14.07 4.11
N ILE A 48 11.93 15.36 4.28
CA ILE A 48 11.75 16.28 3.14
C ILE A 48 12.99 16.30 2.24
N GLU A 49 14.19 16.42 2.82
CA GLU A 49 15.43 16.47 2.04
C GLU A 49 15.71 15.11 1.36
N ILE A 50 15.41 13.99 2.03
CA ILE A 50 15.45 12.64 1.42
C ILE A 50 14.53 12.57 0.20
N ILE A 51 13.30 13.07 0.32
CA ILE A 51 12.30 13.06 -0.77
C ILE A 51 12.75 13.95 -1.93
N GLN A 52 13.26 15.15 -1.65
CA GLN A 52 13.76 16.07 -2.68
C GLN A 52 14.97 15.48 -3.45
N ASN A 53 15.73 14.58 -2.82
CA ASN A 53 16.84 13.87 -3.45
C ASN A 53 16.38 12.74 -4.41
N CYS A 54 15.07 12.45 -4.50
CA CYS A 54 14.54 11.46 -5.44
C CYS A 54 14.87 11.84 -6.90
N GLY A 55 15.46 10.89 -7.63
CA GLY A 55 15.86 11.09 -9.02
C GLY A 55 17.16 11.88 -9.21
N GLN A 56 17.91 12.16 -8.13
CA GLN A 56 19.23 12.78 -8.18
C GLN A 56 20.34 11.73 -8.01
N THR A 57 21.46 11.88 -8.72
CA THR A 57 22.55 10.90 -8.74
C THR A 57 23.57 11.12 -7.62
N ASN A 58 23.09 11.11 -6.36
CA ASN A 58 23.89 10.87 -5.15
C ASN A 58 24.46 12.10 -4.39
N ILE A 59 23.61 13.04 -3.94
CA ILE A 59 24.05 14.17 -3.09
C ILE A 59 23.84 13.91 -1.58
N LEU A 60 22.79 13.17 -1.19
CA LEU A 60 22.41 12.96 0.20
C LEU A 60 22.07 11.49 0.50
N SER A 61 22.74 10.85 1.46
CA SER A 61 22.33 9.54 1.98
C SER A 61 21.28 9.73 3.07
N TRP A 62 20.28 8.85 3.14
CA TRP A 62 19.33 8.88 4.27
C TRP A 62 20.02 8.64 5.62
N LYS A 63 21.20 8.01 5.61
CA LYS A 63 22.02 7.82 6.82
C LYS A 63 22.55 9.12 7.40
N ASP A 64 22.76 10.13 6.55
CA ASP A 64 23.18 11.47 6.95
C ASP A 64 22.03 12.26 7.59
N CYS A 65 20.81 11.74 7.53
CA CYS A 65 19.59 12.34 8.05
C CYS A 65 19.16 11.75 9.41
N ILE A 66 20.00 10.90 10.02
CA ILE A 66 19.67 10.19 11.26
C ILE A 66 20.08 11.02 12.48
N LEU A 67 19.12 11.26 13.36
CA LEU A 67 19.34 11.61 14.76
C LEU A 67 19.40 10.33 15.59
N ARG A 68 20.25 10.28 16.61
CA ARG A 68 20.41 9.10 17.49
C ARG A 68 19.93 9.42 18.89
N ALA A 69 18.97 8.65 19.41
CA ALA A 69 18.50 8.75 20.78
C ALA A 69 19.02 7.58 21.62
N SER A 70 19.81 7.89 22.66
CA SER A 70 20.42 6.90 23.55
C SER A 70 19.74 6.92 24.91
N ILE A 71 18.67 6.15 25.05
CA ILE A 71 17.94 5.98 26.30
C ILE A 71 18.76 5.01 27.20
N PRO A 72 18.86 5.25 28.53
CA PRO A 72 19.52 4.32 29.44
C PRO A 72 18.92 2.90 29.35
N ASP A 73 19.80 1.90 29.39
CA ASP A 73 19.44 0.47 29.34
C ASP A 73 18.61 0.08 28.10
N ALA A 74 18.81 0.77 26.97
CA ALA A 74 18.15 0.51 25.71
C ALA A 74 19.15 0.53 24.54
N GLU A 75 18.80 -0.18 23.46
CA GLU A 75 19.45 0.02 22.16
C GLU A 75 19.23 1.46 21.66
N THR A 76 20.16 1.94 20.83
CA THR A 76 20.05 3.29 20.28
C THR A 76 18.93 3.37 19.24
N ILE A 77 17.98 4.28 19.45
CA ILE A 77 16.91 4.54 18.49
C ILE A 77 17.43 5.48 17.41
N SER A 78 17.29 5.09 16.16
CA SER A 78 17.55 5.96 15.01
C SER A 78 16.29 6.72 14.66
N ILE A 79 16.39 8.03 14.40
CA ILE A 79 15.26 8.90 14.13
C ILE A 79 15.52 9.65 12.82
N ILE A 80 14.63 9.50 11.84
CA ILE A 80 14.54 10.40 10.69
C ILE A 80 13.42 11.39 10.99
N SER A 81 13.78 12.63 11.28
CA SER A 81 12.80 13.71 11.48
C SER A 81 12.11 14.10 10.18
N ALA A 82 11.02 14.86 10.25
CA ALA A 82 10.25 15.25 9.06
C ALA A 82 11.08 16.08 8.06
N GLY A 83 12.15 16.74 8.49
CA GLY A 83 13.02 17.55 7.64
C GLY A 83 13.81 18.55 8.47
N LYS A 84 14.79 19.24 7.91
CA LYS A 84 15.59 20.19 8.69
C LYS A 84 14.74 21.37 9.19
N ASP A 85 14.83 21.69 10.48
CA ASP A 85 14.10 22.80 11.14
C ASP A 85 14.87 24.11 11.01
N ASP A 86 14.77 24.73 9.83
CA ASP A 86 15.29 26.06 9.54
C ASP A 86 14.20 26.93 8.87
N ASP A 87 14.51 28.20 8.62
CA ASP A 87 13.55 29.16 8.06
C ASP A 87 13.00 28.75 6.68
N GLU A 88 13.67 27.81 6.00
CA GLU A 88 13.28 27.29 4.69
C GLU A 88 12.36 26.06 4.76
N TYR A 89 12.13 25.45 5.93
CA TYR A 89 11.32 24.23 6.08
C TYR A 89 9.95 24.35 5.40
N SER A 90 9.23 25.45 5.68
CA SER A 90 7.91 25.68 5.10
C SER A 90 7.94 25.83 3.58
N THR A 91 9.05 26.38 3.04
CA THR A 91 9.25 26.52 1.60
C THR A 91 9.55 25.17 0.95
N ARG A 92 10.42 24.35 1.55
CA ARG A 92 10.73 23.00 1.06
C ARG A 92 9.47 22.12 1.06
N LEU A 93 8.65 22.21 2.11
CA LEU A 93 7.37 21.50 2.19
C LEU A 93 6.40 21.89 1.06
N ARG A 94 6.20 23.20 0.83
CA ARG A 94 5.31 23.69 -0.25
C ARG A 94 5.79 23.33 -1.66
N GLN A 95 7.08 23.08 -1.82
CA GLN A 95 7.69 22.71 -3.12
C GLN A 95 7.54 21.21 -3.41
N LEU A 96 7.16 20.38 -2.43
CA LEU A 96 6.90 18.97 -2.69
C LEU A 96 5.67 18.81 -3.59
N ASN A 97 5.89 18.24 -4.77
CA ASN A 97 4.84 17.87 -5.72
C ASN A 97 4.84 16.35 -5.86
N TRP A 98 3.90 15.69 -5.18
CA TRP A 98 3.79 14.24 -5.14
C TRP A 98 3.52 13.63 -6.50
N ASP A 99 2.62 14.22 -7.29
CA ASP A 99 2.30 13.75 -8.65
C ASP A 99 3.55 13.73 -9.51
N PHE A 100 4.31 14.83 -9.52
CA PHE A 100 5.57 14.92 -10.25
C PHE A 100 6.61 13.91 -9.74
N LEU A 101 6.71 13.71 -8.42
CA LEU A 101 7.63 12.73 -7.84
C LEU A 101 7.27 11.31 -8.30
N PHE A 102 6.01 10.92 -8.25
CA PHE A 102 5.55 9.59 -8.64
C PHE A 102 5.63 9.36 -10.16
N GLN A 103 5.16 10.31 -10.96
CA GLN A 103 5.06 10.18 -12.42
C GLN A 103 6.40 10.37 -13.13
N GLU A 104 7.19 11.38 -12.72
CA GLU A 104 8.37 11.82 -13.47
C GLU A 104 9.70 11.43 -12.81
N LYS A 105 9.72 11.24 -11.48
CA LYS A 105 10.95 10.93 -10.73
C LYS A 105 11.05 9.49 -10.24
N GLY A 106 10.05 8.65 -10.52
CA GLY A 106 10.04 7.25 -10.10
C GLY A 106 10.00 7.07 -8.59
N PHE A 107 9.33 7.97 -7.87
CA PHE A 107 9.35 8.02 -6.41
C PHE A 107 8.84 6.74 -5.74
N GLY A 108 7.91 6.02 -6.36
CA GLY A 108 7.49 4.71 -5.85
C GLY A 108 8.64 3.70 -5.75
N LEU A 109 9.50 3.61 -6.77
CA LEU A 109 10.68 2.74 -6.74
C LEU A 109 11.73 3.24 -5.74
N PHE A 110 11.83 4.55 -5.55
CA PHE A 110 12.69 5.16 -4.55
C PHE A 110 12.24 4.81 -3.12
N LEU A 111 10.94 4.88 -2.84
CA LEU A 111 10.37 4.44 -1.56
C LEU A 111 10.61 2.95 -1.31
N GLU A 112 10.44 2.10 -2.32
CA GLU A 112 10.74 0.67 -2.21
C GLU A 112 12.22 0.40 -1.92
N LYS A 113 13.11 1.20 -2.49
CA LYS A 113 14.55 1.11 -2.19
C LYS A 113 14.82 1.49 -0.74
N LEU A 114 14.32 2.64 -0.28
CA LEU A 114 14.47 3.09 1.11
C LEU A 114 13.93 2.06 2.08
N ARG A 115 12.73 1.54 1.83
CA ARG A 115 12.11 0.53 2.68
C ARG A 115 12.95 -0.74 2.79
N LYS A 116 13.52 -1.21 1.68
CA LYS A 116 14.43 -2.37 1.67
C LYS A 116 15.72 -2.11 2.44
N GLU A 117 16.32 -0.93 2.27
CA GLU A 117 17.52 -0.54 3.00
C GLU A 117 17.24 -0.45 4.51
N TRP A 118 16.12 0.18 4.91
CA TRP A 118 15.72 0.25 6.31
C TRP A 118 15.45 -1.12 6.91
N ALA A 119 14.71 -1.99 6.20
CA ALA A 119 14.42 -3.36 6.65
C ALA A 119 15.66 -4.27 6.75
N GLN A 120 16.78 -3.91 6.11
CA GLN A 120 18.05 -4.63 6.26
C GLN A 120 18.82 -4.20 7.52
N GLU A 121 18.62 -2.97 7.99
CA GLU A 121 19.39 -2.38 9.10
C GLU A 121 18.64 -2.38 10.43
N TYR A 122 17.31 -2.42 10.39
CA TYR A 122 16.46 -2.31 11.57
C TYR A 122 15.48 -3.48 11.67
N ASP A 123 15.21 -3.90 12.89
CA ASP A 123 14.23 -4.95 13.20
C ASP A 123 12.81 -4.37 13.17
N PHE A 124 12.66 -3.12 13.63
CA PHE A 124 11.41 -2.38 13.59
C PHE A 124 11.59 -1.00 12.96
N ILE A 125 10.73 -0.69 12.00
CA ILE A 125 10.61 0.64 11.40
C ILE A 125 9.22 1.17 11.73
N LEU A 126 9.16 2.22 12.54
CA LEU A 126 7.91 2.84 12.99
C LEU A 126 7.75 4.18 12.28
N ILE A 127 6.66 4.33 11.53
CA ILE A 127 6.39 5.52 10.72
C ILE A 127 5.23 6.28 11.36
N ASP A 128 5.48 7.53 11.75
CA ASP A 128 4.45 8.43 12.28
C ASP A 128 3.73 9.09 11.11
N SER A 129 2.49 8.68 10.85
CA SER A 129 1.70 9.17 9.74
C SER A 129 0.78 10.31 10.17
N ARG A 130 0.56 11.29 9.27
CA ARG A 130 -0.51 12.27 9.46
C ARG A 130 -1.88 11.59 9.55
N THR A 131 -2.76 12.11 10.40
CA THR A 131 -4.17 11.72 10.44
C THR A 131 -4.91 12.24 9.21
N GLY A 132 -5.59 11.37 8.47
CA GLY A 132 -6.52 11.78 7.41
C GLY A 132 -6.34 11.04 6.10
N VAL A 133 -7.20 11.40 5.15
CA VAL A 133 -7.26 10.85 3.80
C VAL A 133 -6.60 11.88 2.88
N THR A 134 -5.28 11.80 2.71
CA THR A 134 -4.54 12.69 1.81
C THR A 134 -3.63 11.87 0.88
N ASP A 135 -3.17 12.48 -0.21
CA ASP A 135 -2.21 11.88 -1.17
C ASP A 135 -0.93 11.34 -0.49
N ILE A 136 -0.53 11.97 0.62
CA ILE A 136 0.60 11.54 1.48
C ILE A 136 0.19 10.34 2.34
N GLY A 137 -1.05 10.32 2.83
CA GLY A 137 -1.58 9.26 3.68
C GLY A 137 -1.49 7.89 3.03
N GLY A 138 -1.67 7.79 1.71
CA GLY A 138 -1.47 6.54 0.97
C GLY A 138 -0.05 5.98 1.09
N ILE A 139 0.98 6.81 1.22
CA ILE A 139 2.36 6.31 1.38
C ILE A 139 2.51 5.56 2.71
N CYS A 140 2.04 6.16 3.80
CA CYS A 140 2.19 5.59 5.15
C CYS A 140 1.17 4.49 5.48
N THR A 141 0.03 4.46 4.78
CA THR A 141 -1.04 3.49 5.05
C THR A 141 -1.10 2.35 4.03
N ILE A 142 -0.62 2.57 2.80
CA ILE A 142 -0.63 1.59 1.71
C ILE A 142 0.78 1.13 1.35
N HIS A 143 1.67 2.04 0.98
CA HIS A 143 2.93 1.68 0.30
C HIS A 143 4.00 1.10 1.25
N LEU A 144 4.32 1.83 2.31
CA LEU A 144 5.43 1.51 3.21
C LEU A 144 5.16 0.38 4.23
N PRO A 145 3.98 0.27 4.86
CA PRO A 145 3.81 -0.63 6.00
C PRO A 145 3.69 -2.10 5.56
N ASP A 146 4.27 -3.00 6.36
CA ASP A 146 3.89 -4.42 6.37
C ASP A 146 2.76 -4.69 7.39
N ILE A 147 2.67 -3.84 8.42
CA ILE A 147 1.61 -3.82 9.44
C ILE A 147 1.13 -2.38 9.61
N LEU A 148 -0.18 -2.16 9.55
CA LEU A 148 -0.83 -0.87 9.77
C LEU A 148 -1.53 -0.87 11.14
N VAL A 149 -1.03 -0.06 12.08
CA VAL A 149 -1.68 0.16 13.37
C VAL A 149 -2.51 1.44 13.29
N THR A 150 -3.81 1.34 13.54
CA THR A 150 -4.72 2.48 13.48
C THR A 150 -5.31 2.81 14.84
N PHE A 151 -5.30 4.08 15.22
CA PHE A 151 -5.90 4.56 16.47
C PHE A 151 -7.22 5.29 16.18
N PHE A 152 -8.23 5.05 17.01
CA PHE A 152 -9.53 5.71 16.92
C PHE A 152 -10.13 5.96 18.30
N THR A 153 -11.02 6.94 18.43
CA THR A 153 -11.68 7.31 19.68
C THR A 153 -13.14 6.85 19.73
N THR A 154 -13.78 6.98 20.89
CA THR A 154 -15.21 6.67 21.16
C THR A 154 -16.16 7.70 20.55
N THR A 155 -16.09 7.85 19.23
CA THR A 155 -17.00 8.68 18.43
C THR A 155 -17.34 7.98 17.11
N GLU A 156 -18.54 8.22 16.59
CA GLU A 156 -18.97 7.64 15.30
C GLU A 156 -18.05 8.06 14.16
N GLN A 157 -17.72 9.35 14.11
CA GLN A 157 -16.87 9.89 13.07
C GLN A 157 -15.47 9.24 13.09
N SER A 158 -14.89 9.03 14.28
CA SER A 158 -13.59 8.36 14.37
C SER A 158 -13.66 6.88 14.00
N LEU A 159 -14.71 6.18 14.42
CA LEU A 159 -14.91 4.76 14.13
C LEU A 159 -15.12 4.50 12.63
N LEU A 160 -16.06 5.22 12.01
CA LEU A 160 -16.38 5.06 10.60
C LEU A 160 -15.23 5.59 9.72
N GLY A 161 -14.60 6.70 10.12
CA GLY A 161 -13.43 7.25 9.43
C GLY A 161 -12.25 6.27 9.41
N VAL A 162 -11.91 5.65 10.54
CA VAL A 162 -10.82 4.67 10.58
C VAL A 162 -11.17 3.43 9.76
N LYS A 163 -12.43 2.97 9.81
CA LYS A 163 -12.90 1.82 9.02
C LYS A 163 -12.70 2.04 7.53
N ASP A 164 -13.10 3.20 7.02
CA ASP A 164 -12.92 3.56 5.61
C ASP A 164 -11.42 3.59 5.22
N VAL A 165 -10.56 4.21 6.05
CA VAL A 165 -9.11 4.22 5.83
C VAL A 165 -8.54 2.80 5.76
N MET A 166 -8.94 1.91 6.68
CA MET A 166 -8.45 0.53 6.71
C MET A 166 -8.88 -0.27 5.47
N HIS A 167 -10.12 -0.11 5.00
CA HIS A 167 -10.55 -0.74 3.76
C HIS A 167 -9.75 -0.22 2.57
N ARG A 168 -9.56 1.10 2.44
CA ARG A 168 -8.77 1.68 1.33
C ARG A 168 -7.30 1.27 1.40
N ALA A 169 -6.74 1.18 2.60
CA ALA A 169 -5.38 0.67 2.82
C ALA A 169 -5.23 -0.77 2.34
N SER A 170 -6.16 -1.66 2.74
CA SER A 170 -6.15 -3.07 2.36
C SER A 170 -6.26 -3.28 0.84
N HIS A 171 -7.18 -2.56 0.18
CA HIS A 171 -7.35 -2.63 -1.27
C HIS A 171 -6.14 -2.05 -2.01
N GLY A 172 -5.73 -0.83 -1.67
CA GLY A 172 -4.60 -0.17 -2.32
C GLY A 172 -3.29 -0.94 -2.16
N HIS A 173 -3.09 -1.61 -1.02
CA HIS A 173 -1.90 -2.43 -0.79
C HIS A 173 -1.88 -3.68 -1.67
N SER A 174 -3.06 -4.27 -1.90
CA SER A 174 -3.20 -5.44 -2.77
C SER A 174 -2.96 -5.12 -4.25
N ASP A 175 -3.19 -3.86 -4.65
CA ASP A 175 -3.01 -3.37 -6.02
C ASP A 175 -1.60 -2.81 -6.28
N LEU A 176 -0.68 -2.88 -5.32
CA LEU A 176 0.70 -2.40 -5.50
C LEU A 176 1.39 -3.16 -6.65
N PRO A 177 2.17 -2.48 -7.51
CA PRO A 177 2.90 -3.11 -8.62
C PRO A 177 4.14 -3.90 -8.17
N VAL A 178 4.17 -4.33 -6.91
CA VAL A 178 5.24 -5.09 -6.28
C VAL A 178 4.63 -6.26 -5.51
N ASP A 179 5.28 -7.42 -5.55
CA ASP A 179 4.82 -8.59 -4.81
C ASP A 179 4.96 -8.36 -3.30
N ARG A 180 3.83 -8.29 -2.60
CA ARG A 180 3.74 -8.01 -1.17
C ARG A 180 2.80 -8.98 -0.47
N ARG A 181 3.14 -9.29 0.78
CA ARG A 181 2.23 -9.99 1.67
C ARG A 181 1.01 -9.09 1.92
N LYS A 182 -0.12 -9.72 2.20
CA LYS A 182 -1.33 -9.00 2.60
C LYS A 182 -1.03 -8.07 3.78
N LEU A 183 -1.50 -6.83 3.69
CA LEU A 183 -1.37 -5.85 4.77
C LEU A 183 -2.15 -6.31 6.00
N ILE A 184 -1.46 -6.45 7.13
CA ILE A 184 -2.12 -6.74 8.40
C ILE A 184 -2.50 -5.44 9.08
N ILE A 185 -3.74 -5.32 9.52
CA ILE A 185 -4.28 -4.10 10.12
C ILE A 185 -4.67 -4.36 11.58
N ILE A 186 -4.20 -3.52 12.49
CA ILE A 186 -4.44 -3.61 13.94
C ILE A 186 -5.19 -2.35 14.40
N PRO A 187 -6.52 -2.42 14.56
CA PRO A 187 -7.28 -1.33 15.15
C PRO A 187 -7.05 -1.27 16.66
N ILE A 188 -6.85 -0.08 17.21
CA ILE A 188 -6.65 0.13 18.66
C ILE A 188 -7.54 1.28 19.13
N PRO A 189 -8.50 1.02 20.05
CA PRO A 189 -9.23 2.08 20.73
C PRO A 189 -8.26 2.91 21.55
N ALA A 190 -8.23 4.22 21.31
CA ALA A 190 -7.37 5.17 21.98
C ALA A 190 -8.18 6.25 22.69
N ARG A 191 -7.58 6.86 23.71
CA ARG A 191 -8.26 7.78 24.63
C ARG A 191 -9.49 7.14 25.28
N ASP A 192 -9.36 5.88 25.68
CA ASP A 192 -10.43 5.16 26.36
C ASP A 192 -10.69 5.76 27.75
N GLU A 193 -11.94 6.13 27.99
CA GLU A 193 -12.42 6.70 29.27
C GLU A 193 -13.29 5.68 30.04
N SER A 194 -13.12 4.38 29.80
CA SER A 194 -13.85 3.30 30.51
C SER A 194 -13.71 3.39 32.05
N HIS A 195 -12.70 4.08 32.56
CA HIS A 195 -12.50 4.32 33.99
C HIS A 195 -13.50 5.32 34.58
N ALA A 196 -14.01 6.23 33.77
CA ALA A 196 -15.01 7.21 34.17
C ALA A 196 -16.43 6.70 33.88
N GLU A 197 -16.65 6.12 32.69
CA GLU A 197 -17.98 5.73 32.21
C GLU A 197 -17.98 4.27 31.70
N TYR A 198 -18.21 3.33 32.61
CA TYR A 198 -18.08 1.89 32.32
C TYR A 198 -19.16 1.36 31.37
N GLU A 199 -20.44 1.71 31.59
CA GLU A 199 -21.58 1.15 30.84
C GLU A 199 -21.55 1.62 29.38
N LEU A 200 -21.42 2.93 29.16
CA LEU A 200 -21.29 3.51 27.82
C LEU A 200 -20.05 2.98 27.09
N ALA A 201 -18.92 2.83 27.78
CA ALA A 201 -17.73 2.26 27.16
C ALA A 201 -17.93 0.79 26.73
N ALA A 202 -18.72 0.01 27.47
CA ALA A 202 -19.08 -1.36 27.07
C ALA A 202 -19.98 -1.39 25.84
N GLU A 203 -20.95 -0.48 25.72
CA GLU A 203 -21.79 -0.34 24.53
C GLU A 203 -20.98 0.03 23.29
N TRP A 204 -20.11 1.04 23.41
CA TRP A 204 -19.23 1.47 22.33
C TRP A 204 -18.25 0.37 21.90
N ARG A 205 -17.76 -0.44 22.83
CA ARG A 205 -16.87 -1.56 22.52
C ARG A 205 -17.54 -2.63 21.68
N LYS A 206 -18.81 -2.96 21.97
CA LYS A 206 -19.60 -3.85 21.10
C LYS A 206 -19.74 -3.28 19.69
N ARG A 207 -20.04 -1.98 19.60
CA ARG A 207 -20.14 -1.27 18.32
C ARG A 207 -18.82 -1.28 17.54
N PHE A 208 -17.68 -1.11 18.21
CA PHE A 208 -16.36 -1.24 17.61
C PHE A 208 -16.15 -2.65 17.06
N ALA A 209 -16.40 -3.66 17.89
CA ALA A 209 -16.24 -5.07 17.53
C ALA A 209 -17.09 -5.43 16.30
N GLU A 210 -18.36 -5.01 16.27
CA GLU A 210 -19.25 -5.23 15.12
C GLU A 210 -18.73 -4.59 13.84
N ASN A 211 -18.24 -3.35 13.93
CA ASN A 211 -17.81 -2.60 12.76
C ASN A 211 -16.43 -3.00 12.22
N LEU A 212 -15.54 -3.46 13.09
CA LEU A 212 -14.13 -3.71 12.76
C LEU A 212 -13.71 -5.18 12.85
N LYS A 213 -14.64 -6.10 13.19
CA LYS A 213 -14.35 -7.55 13.35
C LYS A 213 -13.53 -8.15 12.21
N ASP A 214 -13.79 -7.74 10.97
CA ASP A 214 -13.16 -8.31 9.78
C ASP A 214 -11.64 -8.10 9.79
N PHE A 215 -11.16 -7.03 10.43
CA PHE A 215 -9.72 -6.75 10.56
C PHE A 215 -9.04 -7.54 11.68
N TYR A 216 -9.79 -8.12 12.63
CA TYR A 216 -9.22 -8.95 13.70
C TYR A 216 -9.20 -10.43 13.33
N VAL A 217 -10.23 -10.91 12.64
CA VAL A 217 -10.38 -12.33 12.25
C VAL A 217 -9.15 -12.86 11.52
N GLU A 218 -8.38 -11.98 10.89
CA GLU A 218 -7.18 -12.34 10.14
C GLU A 218 -5.98 -12.79 10.99
N TRP A 219 -5.88 -12.32 12.24
CA TRP A 219 -4.70 -12.55 13.09
C TRP A 219 -5.02 -12.98 14.52
N ILE A 220 -6.25 -12.88 15.00
CA ILE A 220 -6.61 -13.37 16.34
C ILE A 220 -6.83 -14.90 16.34
N PRO A 221 -6.48 -15.63 17.42
CA PRO A 221 -6.70 -17.08 17.50
C PRO A 221 -8.17 -17.48 17.46
N LYS A 222 -8.43 -18.70 16.99
CA LYS A 222 -9.77 -19.32 17.04
C LYS A 222 -10.25 -19.42 18.49
N GLY A 223 -11.34 -18.73 18.82
CA GLY A 223 -11.93 -18.69 20.17
C GLY A 223 -11.77 -17.34 20.88
N GLU A 224 -10.98 -16.42 20.32
CA GLU A 224 -10.99 -15.02 20.75
C GLU A 224 -11.98 -14.19 19.93
N THR A 225 -12.36 -13.03 20.47
CA THR A 225 -13.30 -12.10 19.83
C THR A 225 -12.65 -10.75 19.67
N ALA A 226 -13.02 -10.01 18.62
CA ALA A 226 -12.56 -8.65 18.39
C ALA A 226 -12.83 -7.77 19.62
N GLU A 227 -13.99 -7.92 20.27
CA GLU A 227 -14.36 -7.17 21.48
C GLU A 227 -13.37 -7.38 22.64
N ARG A 228 -12.99 -8.63 22.93
CA ARG A 228 -12.02 -8.96 24.00
C ARG A 228 -10.63 -8.44 23.68
N VAL A 229 -10.20 -8.59 22.43
CA VAL A 229 -8.88 -8.13 21.98
C VAL A 229 -8.80 -6.60 22.03
N MET A 230 -9.84 -5.91 21.58
CA MET A 230 -9.96 -4.44 21.69
C MET A 230 -9.91 -3.97 23.14
N ASP A 231 -10.66 -4.63 24.04
CA ASP A 231 -10.64 -4.25 25.45
C ASP A 231 -9.25 -4.36 26.06
N TYR A 232 -8.51 -5.40 25.65
CA TYR A 232 -7.19 -5.68 26.18
C TYR A 232 -6.12 -4.74 25.60
N LEU A 233 -6.21 -4.38 24.32
CA LEU A 233 -5.24 -3.51 23.65
C LEU A 233 -5.52 -2.01 23.78
N LYS A 234 -6.66 -1.62 24.36
CA LYS A 234 -7.06 -0.21 24.43
C LYS A 234 -6.03 0.66 25.15
N ILE A 235 -5.93 1.90 24.70
CA ILE A 235 -5.06 2.91 25.29
C ILE A 235 -5.92 3.91 26.10
N PRO A 236 -5.86 3.86 27.44
CA PRO A 236 -6.66 4.74 28.30
C PRO A 236 -6.20 6.19 28.21
N TYR A 237 -7.12 7.12 28.43
CA TYR A 237 -6.81 8.54 28.53
C TYR A 237 -6.39 8.92 29.96
N PHE A 238 -5.26 9.62 30.08
CA PHE A 238 -4.81 10.24 31.33
C PHE A 238 -4.35 11.67 31.04
N SER A 239 -5.03 12.64 31.65
CA SER A 239 -4.74 14.07 31.45
C SER A 239 -3.30 14.45 31.81
N TYR A 240 -2.72 13.81 32.84
CA TYR A 240 -1.32 14.01 33.25
C TYR A 240 -0.32 13.85 32.08
N TRP A 241 -0.54 12.84 31.22
CA TRP A 241 0.32 12.52 30.10
C TRP A 241 0.07 13.38 28.85
N SER A 242 -0.89 14.32 28.92
CA SER A 242 -1.17 15.26 27.82
C SER A 242 -0.29 16.52 27.86
N PHE A 243 0.52 16.70 28.91
CA PHE A 243 1.40 17.86 29.07
C PHE A 243 2.84 17.56 28.67
N GLY A 244 3.27 18.13 27.55
CA GLY A 244 4.61 17.97 26.99
C GLY A 244 4.87 16.60 26.36
N GLU A 245 6.05 16.42 25.79
CA GLU A 245 6.44 15.22 25.06
C GLU A 245 7.12 14.21 25.97
N LYS A 246 6.35 13.65 26.92
CA LYS A 246 6.84 12.64 27.86
C LYS A 246 6.70 11.21 27.32
N LEU A 247 7.51 10.30 27.86
CA LEU A 247 7.46 8.87 27.60
C LEU A 247 7.02 8.12 28.88
N PRO A 248 5.70 7.90 29.10
CA PRO A 248 5.18 7.13 30.23
C PRO A 248 5.94 5.82 30.50
N VAL A 249 6.37 5.10 29.46
CA VAL A 249 7.08 3.81 29.58
C VAL A 249 8.47 3.90 30.23
N LEU A 250 9.01 5.11 30.39
CA LEU A 250 10.27 5.36 31.09
C LEU A 250 10.08 5.90 32.51
N GLU A 251 8.87 6.35 32.84
CA GLU A 251 8.56 7.01 34.12
C GLU A 251 7.59 6.19 34.99
N GLU A 252 6.77 5.33 34.40
CA GLU A 252 5.84 4.42 35.09
C GLU A 252 6.34 2.97 35.05
N ASP A 253 5.83 2.16 35.97
CA ASP A 253 5.98 0.70 35.92
C ASP A 253 5.15 0.13 34.75
N PRO A 254 5.79 -0.42 33.70
CA PRO A 254 5.10 -0.94 32.53
C PRO A 254 4.37 -2.26 32.81
N ASP A 255 4.61 -2.94 33.94
CA ASP A 255 3.92 -4.18 34.31
C ASP A 255 2.63 -3.92 35.12
N ASN A 256 2.32 -2.66 35.44
CA ASN A 256 1.11 -2.29 36.18
C ASN A 256 -0.07 -2.01 35.24
N PRO A 257 -1.14 -2.85 35.22
CA PRO A 257 -2.26 -2.70 34.28
C PRO A 257 -3.09 -1.42 34.43
N LYS A 258 -2.90 -0.68 35.52
CA LYS A 258 -3.58 0.62 35.76
C LYS A 258 -2.82 1.81 35.18
N LYS A 259 -1.67 1.58 34.55
CA LYS A 259 -0.76 2.61 34.04
C LYS A 259 -0.80 2.67 32.52
N LEU A 260 -0.53 3.85 31.96
CA LEU A 260 -0.52 4.04 30.52
C LEU A 260 0.63 3.28 29.87
N ALA A 261 1.76 3.16 30.57
CA ALA A 261 2.91 2.37 30.14
C ALA A 261 2.55 0.91 29.82
N PHE A 262 1.63 0.30 30.58
CA PHE A 262 1.19 -1.10 30.34
C PHE A 262 0.47 -1.25 29.01
N SER A 263 -0.45 -0.34 28.66
CA SER A 263 -1.14 -0.39 27.36
C SER A 263 -0.15 -0.29 26.20
N TYR A 264 0.86 0.58 26.28
CA TYR A 264 1.91 0.63 25.25
C TYR A 264 2.79 -0.62 25.23
N GLN A 265 3.05 -1.23 26.40
CA GLN A 265 3.75 -2.51 26.51
C GLN A 265 3.02 -3.62 25.76
N LEU A 266 1.69 -3.68 25.84
CA LEU A 266 0.90 -4.67 25.10
C LEU A 266 1.01 -4.50 23.59
N VAL A 267 0.96 -3.27 23.08
CA VAL A 267 1.16 -3.00 21.65
C VAL A 267 2.56 -3.39 21.21
N ALA A 268 3.59 -3.03 21.97
CA ALA A 268 4.96 -3.41 21.67
C ALA A 268 5.16 -4.94 21.70
N ARG A 269 4.55 -5.65 22.66
CA ARG A 269 4.57 -7.13 22.75
C ARG A 269 3.90 -7.76 21.54
N LEU A 270 2.74 -7.24 21.13
CA LEU A 270 2.02 -7.74 19.96
C LEU A 270 2.86 -7.62 18.69
N MET A 271 3.57 -6.50 18.54
CA MET A 271 4.49 -6.30 17.41
C MET A 271 5.72 -7.22 17.50
N LEU A 272 6.32 -7.36 18.70
CA LEU A 272 7.49 -8.21 18.91
C LEU A 272 7.20 -9.69 18.66
N GLY A 273 6.06 -10.18 19.15
CA GLY A 273 5.62 -11.57 18.97
C GLY A 273 5.04 -11.87 17.59
N ASN A 274 5.19 -10.96 16.61
CA ASN A 274 4.64 -11.10 15.27
C ASN A 274 3.14 -11.50 15.27
N LEU A 275 2.37 -10.82 16.12
CA LEU A 275 0.93 -11.02 16.35
C LEU A 275 0.55 -12.30 17.10
N ASP A 276 1.49 -12.97 17.78
CA ASP A 276 1.16 -14.07 18.68
C ASP A 276 0.40 -13.58 19.92
N TRP A 277 -0.92 -13.74 19.87
CA TRP A 277 -1.82 -13.35 20.93
C TRP A 277 -1.61 -14.10 22.25
N GLU A 278 -1.11 -15.34 22.22
CA GLU A 278 -0.84 -16.10 23.44
C GLU A 278 0.32 -15.50 24.23
N GLU A 279 1.35 -15.04 23.53
CA GLU A 279 2.50 -14.38 24.16
C GLU A 279 2.12 -13.03 24.77
N VAL A 280 1.25 -12.27 24.09
CA VAL A 280 0.74 -10.98 24.61
C VAL A 280 -0.02 -11.18 25.93
N ARG A 281 -0.83 -12.24 26.04
CA ARG A 281 -1.61 -12.52 27.26
C ARG A 281 -0.79 -13.10 28.42
N LYS A 282 0.20 -13.94 28.14
CA LYS A 282 0.96 -14.68 29.18
C LYS A 282 2.02 -13.83 29.90
N GLY A 283 2.38 -12.68 29.35
CA GLY A 283 3.35 -11.76 29.95
C GLY A 283 4.79 -12.22 29.73
N THR A 284 5.60 -11.29 29.26
CA THR A 284 6.91 -11.56 28.66
C THR A 284 8.01 -11.72 29.70
N LYS A 285 8.09 -12.88 30.35
CA LYS A 285 9.35 -13.34 30.97
C LYS A 285 10.02 -14.46 30.19
N SER A 286 9.26 -15.27 29.45
CA SER A 286 9.82 -16.35 28.60
C SER A 286 10.34 -15.81 27.28
N THR A 287 9.51 -15.07 26.54
CA THR A 287 9.82 -14.69 25.14
C THR A 287 10.92 -13.63 25.01
N ILE A 288 11.07 -12.67 25.92
CA ILE A 288 12.19 -11.68 25.82
C ILE A 288 13.53 -12.38 26.01
N ALA A 289 13.65 -13.29 26.98
CA ALA A 289 14.89 -14.03 27.19
C ALA A 289 15.21 -14.94 26.00
N GLU A 290 14.19 -15.57 25.41
CA GLU A 290 14.34 -16.49 24.28
C GLU A 290 14.62 -15.73 22.98
N THR A 291 13.92 -14.63 22.70
CA THR A 291 14.11 -13.79 21.51
C THR A 291 15.40 -12.96 21.59
N SER A 292 15.77 -12.39 22.75
CA SER A 292 17.09 -11.76 22.89
C SER A 292 18.22 -12.77 22.71
N TYR A 293 18.08 -13.99 23.23
CA TYR A 293 19.06 -15.06 23.03
C TYR A 293 19.14 -15.52 21.56
N GLN A 294 18.00 -15.68 20.87
CA GLN A 294 17.97 -16.04 19.45
C GLN A 294 18.49 -14.91 18.55
N ASN A 295 18.15 -13.66 18.85
CA ASN A 295 18.66 -12.50 18.13
C ASN A 295 20.16 -12.32 18.33
N GLU A 296 20.68 -12.58 19.53
CA GLU A 296 22.12 -12.56 19.81
C GLU A 296 22.87 -13.67 19.06
N ILE A 297 22.31 -14.89 19.03
CA ILE A 297 22.84 -15.99 18.21
C ILE A 297 22.83 -15.63 16.73
N GLN A 298 21.75 -15.03 16.24
CA GLN A 298 21.61 -14.66 14.83
C GLN A 298 22.51 -13.48 14.45
N HIS A 299 22.71 -12.52 15.36
CA HIS A 299 23.64 -11.42 15.21
C HIS A 299 25.09 -11.91 15.17
N GLN A 300 25.49 -12.75 16.13
CA GLN A 300 26.83 -13.36 16.16
C GLN A 300 27.09 -14.21 14.91
N LYS A 301 26.07 -14.91 14.41
CA LYS A 301 26.17 -15.71 13.18
C LYS A 301 26.30 -14.83 11.94
N GLY A 302 25.55 -13.73 11.85
CA GLY A 302 25.66 -12.75 10.77
C GLY A 302 26.99 -11.98 10.76
N GLU A 303 27.51 -11.62 11.94
CA GLU A 303 28.84 -11.01 12.07
C GLU A 303 29.96 -12.01 11.71
N ALA A 304 29.84 -13.27 12.14
CA ALA A 304 30.78 -14.32 11.76
C ALA A 304 30.79 -14.57 10.25
N GLU A 305 29.62 -14.54 9.59
CA GLU A 305 29.51 -14.66 8.14
C GLU A 305 30.12 -13.46 7.41
N ARG A 306 29.89 -12.23 7.90
CA ARG A 306 30.53 -11.02 7.35
C ARG A 306 32.04 -11.04 7.53
N LEU A 307 32.53 -11.42 8.71
CA LEU A 307 33.95 -11.53 8.97
C LEU A 307 34.59 -12.63 8.12
N ALA A 308 33.90 -13.75 7.92
CA ALA A 308 34.35 -14.81 7.02
C ALA A 308 34.42 -14.33 5.56
N GLU A 309 33.48 -13.51 5.11
CA GLU A 309 33.51 -12.94 3.76
C GLU A 309 34.65 -11.93 3.58
N VAL A 310 34.85 -11.03 4.55
CA VAL A 310 36.00 -10.10 4.56
C VAL A 310 37.33 -10.85 4.59
N LEU A 311 37.41 -11.95 5.35
CA LEU A 311 38.61 -12.81 5.37
C LEU A 311 38.82 -13.54 4.03
N ARG A 312 37.74 -13.98 3.36
CA ARG A 312 37.82 -14.57 2.01
C ARG A 312 38.26 -13.55 0.97
N GLU A 313 37.75 -12.32 1.01
CA GLU A 313 38.17 -11.23 0.15
C GLU A 313 39.64 -10.87 0.40
N ALA A 314 40.05 -10.73 1.66
CA ALA A 314 41.46 -10.49 2.01
C ALA A 314 42.39 -11.65 1.61
N GLN A 315 41.91 -12.91 1.66
CA GLN A 315 42.64 -14.07 1.12
C GLN A 315 42.76 -13.98 -0.40
N ARG A 316 41.67 -13.65 -1.10
CA ARG A 316 41.66 -13.44 -2.55
C ARG A 316 42.63 -12.33 -2.95
N ASP A 317 42.64 -11.20 -2.25
CA ASP A 317 43.55 -10.09 -2.52
C ASP A 317 45.02 -10.47 -2.26
N ARG A 318 45.29 -11.28 -1.22
CA ARG A 318 46.64 -11.82 -0.97
C ARG A 318 47.06 -12.82 -2.03
N GLU A 319 46.17 -13.70 -2.47
CA GLU A 319 46.42 -14.66 -3.54
C GLU A 319 46.62 -13.96 -4.88
N GLU A 320 45.81 -12.94 -5.19
CA GLU A 320 45.94 -12.11 -6.37
C GLU A 320 47.23 -11.29 -6.33
N SER A 321 47.62 -10.76 -5.16
CA SER A 321 48.91 -10.07 -4.99
C SER A 321 50.11 -11.02 -5.13
N ARG A 322 50.02 -12.24 -4.60
CA ARG A 322 51.02 -13.30 -4.81
C ARG A 322 51.11 -13.70 -6.28
N PHE A 323 49.96 -13.87 -6.93
CA PHE A 323 49.88 -14.20 -8.34
C PHE A 323 50.46 -13.07 -9.18
N ARG A 324 50.14 -11.80 -8.88
CA ARG A 324 50.75 -10.62 -9.52
C ARG A 324 52.25 -10.54 -9.28
N GLN A 325 52.76 -10.87 -8.09
CA GLN A 325 54.20 -10.93 -7.83
C GLN A 325 54.88 -12.08 -8.58
N GLN A 326 54.27 -13.26 -8.64
CA GLN A 326 54.79 -14.41 -9.41
C GLN A 326 54.76 -14.12 -10.91
N VAL A 327 53.69 -13.50 -11.40
CA VAL A 327 53.56 -13.05 -12.79
C VAL A 327 54.55 -11.92 -13.10
N ALA A 328 54.75 -10.97 -12.18
CA ALA A 328 55.76 -9.91 -12.34
C ALA A 328 57.20 -10.44 -12.30
N ALA A 329 57.50 -11.45 -11.46
CA ALA A 329 58.78 -12.15 -11.48
C ALA A 329 58.98 -12.94 -12.77
N PHE A 330 57.93 -13.63 -13.25
CA PHE A 330 57.95 -14.40 -14.50
C PHE A 330 58.06 -13.53 -15.75
N LEU A 331 57.38 -12.37 -15.78
CA LEU A 331 57.38 -11.43 -16.89
C LEU A 331 58.59 -10.47 -16.85
N GLY A 332 59.07 -10.15 -15.64
CA GLY A 332 60.17 -9.21 -15.40
C GLY A 332 61.52 -9.69 -15.89
N GLU A 333 61.81 -10.99 -15.79
CA GLU A 333 63.09 -11.54 -16.26
C GLU A 333 63.16 -11.77 -17.78
N ARG A 334 62.02 -11.74 -18.50
CA ARG A 334 62.01 -12.19 -19.90
C ARG A 334 61.47 -11.19 -20.92
N TRP A 335 60.77 -10.13 -20.52
CA TRP A 335 60.06 -9.26 -21.48
C TRP A 335 60.29 -7.74 -21.36
N ILE A 336 60.97 -7.25 -20.31
CA ILE A 336 61.18 -5.81 -20.11
C ILE A 336 62.07 -5.16 -21.19
N PRO A 337 63.14 -5.79 -21.72
CA PRO A 337 63.94 -5.19 -22.80
C PRO A 337 63.21 -5.12 -24.16
N ALA A 338 62.21 -5.97 -24.40
CA ALA A 338 61.52 -6.07 -25.70
C ALA A 338 60.33 -5.10 -25.85
N LEU A 339 59.84 -4.54 -24.75
CA LEU A 339 58.66 -3.68 -24.70
C LEU A 339 58.97 -2.19 -24.91
N GLU A 340 60.18 -1.73 -24.58
CA GLU A 340 60.59 -0.34 -24.81
C GLU A 340 60.95 -0.05 -26.28
N GLU A 341 61.44 -1.05 -27.03
CA GLU A 341 61.80 -0.91 -28.44
C GLU A 341 60.56 -0.85 -29.36
N ASN A 342 59.47 -1.54 -29.00
CA ASN A 342 58.23 -1.55 -29.77
C ASN A 342 57.31 -0.34 -29.53
N LYS A 343 57.54 0.48 -28.50
CA LYS A 343 56.77 1.71 -28.27
C LYS A 343 57.04 2.82 -29.30
N ARG A 344 58.17 2.77 -30.04
CA ARG A 344 58.54 3.81 -31.01
C ARG A 344 58.13 3.52 -32.46
N ARG A 345 57.58 2.35 -32.79
CA ARG A 345 57.12 2.02 -34.15
C ARG A 345 55.68 1.51 -34.16
N ALA A 346 54.77 2.46 -34.37
CA ALA A 346 53.46 2.34 -35.03
C ALA A 346 52.50 1.15 -34.70
N LYS A 347 51.29 1.57 -34.31
CA LYS A 347 49.97 0.95 -34.56
C LYS A 347 49.64 -0.34 -33.80
N TRP A 348 48.74 -0.18 -32.81
CA TRP A 348 47.96 -1.16 -32.04
C TRP A 348 47.27 -2.32 -32.81
N ARG A 349 47.44 -2.41 -34.14
CA ARG A 349 46.85 -3.46 -34.98
C ARG A 349 47.52 -4.84 -34.82
N TYR A 350 48.76 -4.92 -34.34
CA TYR A 350 49.46 -6.21 -34.19
C TYR A 350 49.26 -6.88 -32.82
N LEU A 351 48.90 -6.12 -31.78
CA LEU A 351 48.63 -6.69 -30.45
C LEU A 351 47.34 -7.55 -30.44
N TYR A 352 46.35 -7.17 -31.25
CA TYR A 352 45.10 -7.92 -31.44
C TYR A 352 45.27 -9.15 -32.34
N LEU A 353 46.17 -9.11 -33.33
CA LEU A 353 46.55 -10.29 -34.12
C LEU A 353 47.34 -11.31 -33.29
N GLY A 354 48.08 -10.87 -32.27
CA GLY A 354 48.81 -11.75 -31.35
C GLY A 354 47.90 -12.60 -30.45
N PHE A 355 46.81 -12.04 -29.94
CA PHE A 355 45.88 -12.77 -29.06
C PHE A 355 44.97 -13.74 -29.81
N GLY A 356 44.51 -13.36 -31.01
CA GLY A 356 43.80 -14.29 -31.91
C GLY A 356 44.73 -15.37 -32.49
N GLY A 357 46.00 -15.03 -32.74
CA GLY A 357 47.02 -15.93 -33.26
C GLY A 357 47.45 -17.02 -32.27
N PHE A 358 47.48 -16.73 -30.97
CA PHE A 358 47.88 -17.73 -29.96
C PHE A 358 46.81 -18.81 -29.74
N PHE A 359 45.53 -18.44 -29.86
CA PHE A 359 44.42 -19.39 -29.79
C PHE A 359 44.29 -20.21 -31.08
N SER A 360 44.54 -19.61 -32.25
CA SER A 360 44.54 -20.35 -33.51
C SER A 360 45.74 -21.27 -33.68
N LEU A 361 46.95 -20.91 -33.21
CA LEU A 361 48.12 -21.81 -33.22
C LEU A 361 47.98 -23.01 -32.29
N SER A 362 47.30 -22.85 -31.15
CA SER A 362 47.04 -23.94 -30.21
C SER A 362 46.04 -24.96 -30.77
N LEU A 363 45.07 -24.49 -31.59
CA LEU A 363 44.16 -25.35 -32.34
C LEU A 363 44.80 -25.95 -33.61
N PHE A 364 45.75 -25.25 -34.23
CA PHE A 364 46.46 -25.73 -35.43
C PHE A 364 47.49 -26.83 -35.10
N SER A 365 48.12 -26.82 -33.93
CA SER A 365 49.03 -27.90 -33.50
C SER A 365 48.29 -29.19 -33.14
N ALA A 366 47.06 -29.08 -32.63
CA ALA A 366 46.17 -30.23 -32.40
C ALA A 366 45.67 -30.86 -33.72
N PHE A 367 45.63 -30.10 -34.81
CA PHE A 367 45.16 -30.57 -36.13
C PHE A 367 46.20 -31.42 -36.88
N PHE A 368 47.50 -31.25 -36.61
CA PHE A 368 48.57 -32.00 -37.28
C PHE A 368 49.05 -33.25 -36.51
N THR A 369 48.56 -33.47 -35.30
CA THR A 369 49.00 -34.60 -34.46
C THR A 369 48.07 -35.83 -34.52
N GLN A 370 46.91 -35.75 -35.18
CA GLN A 370 46.02 -36.91 -35.43
C GLN A 370 45.30 -36.85 -36.79
N PRO A 371 45.65 -37.69 -37.78
CA PRO A 371 45.09 -37.61 -39.14
C PRO A 371 43.79 -38.43 -39.34
N SER A 372 42.91 -38.53 -38.34
CA SER A 372 41.62 -39.21 -38.53
C SER A 372 40.54 -38.63 -37.62
N VAL A 373 40.08 -37.42 -37.93
CA VAL A 373 38.86 -36.89 -37.32
C VAL A 373 37.89 -36.53 -38.43
N GLY A 374 36.79 -37.28 -38.49
CA GLY A 374 35.76 -37.16 -39.52
C GLY A 374 35.05 -35.81 -39.51
N SER A 375 34.40 -35.50 -40.63
CA SER A 375 33.73 -34.23 -40.98
C SER A 375 32.81 -33.65 -39.91
N ASN A 376 32.35 -34.45 -38.95
CA ASN A 376 31.44 -34.03 -37.86
C ASN A 376 32.15 -33.24 -36.74
N ALA A 377 33.47 -33.39 -36.54
CA ALA A 377 34.20 -32.58 -35.55
C ALA A 377 34.40 -31.13 -36.03
N ILE A 378 34.49 -30.93 -37.35
CA ILE A 378 34.58 -29.60 -37.97
C ILE A 378 33.30 -28.80 -37.71
N VAL A 379 32.14 -29.46 -37.78
CA VAL A 379 30.84 -28.85 -37.44
C VAL A 379 30.79 -28.46 -35.96
N GLY A 380 31.26 -29.33 -35.06
CA GLY A 380 31.32 -29.04 -33.62
C GLY A 380 32.19 -27.82 -33.26
N ILE A 381 33.33 -27.66 -33.93
CA ILE A 381 34.24 -26.53 -33.72
C ILE A 381 33.63 -25.23 -34.27
N ILE A 382 32.98 -25.27 -35.43
CA ILE A 382 32.28 -24.11 -36.00
C ILE A 382 31.11 -23.70 -35.10
N VAL A 383 30.34 -24.65 -34.57
CA VAL A 383 29.22 -24.39 -33.66
C VAL A 383 29.72 -23.80 -32.34
N MET A 384 30.77 -24.35 -31.73
CA MET A 384 31.33 -23.84 -30.48
C MET A 384 31.99 -22.46 -30.64
N GLY A 385 32.65 -22.22 -31.77
CA GLY A 385 33.20 -20.90 -32.12
C GLY A 385 32.10 -19.86 -32.36
N SER A 386 31.02 -20.25 -33.01
CA SER A 386 29.85 -19.38 -33.25
C SER A 386 29.12 -19.05 -31.95
N ILE A 387 28.94 -20.03 -31.06
CA ILE A 387 28.34 -19.85 -29.73
C ILE A 387 29.21 -18.94 -28.88
N SER A 388 30.53 -19.12 -28.88
CA SER A 388 31.45 -18.27 -28.12
C SER A 388 31.47 -16.84 -28.64
N LEU A 389 31.42 -16.63 -29.96
CA LEU A 389 31.32 -15.32 -30.58
C LEU A 389 29.95 -14.65 -30.29
N LEU A 390 28.86 -15.40 -30.29
CA LEU A 390 27.53 -14.93 -29.90
C LEU A 390 27.45 -14.56 -28.42
N LEU A 391 28.07 -15.36 -27.54
CA LEU A 391 28.18 -15.07 -26.12
C LEU A 391 29.05 -13.83 -25.88
N LEU A 392 30.11 -13.63 -26.65
CA LEU A 392 30.97 -12.44 -26.56
C LEU A 392 30.25 -11.17 -27.06
N VAL A 393 29.50 -11.28 -28.16
CA VAL A 393 28.70 -10.18 -28.74
C VAL A 393 27.48 -9.86 -27.88
N ASN A 394 26.88 -10.85 -27.20
CA ASN A 394 25.75 -10.66 -26.29
C ASN A 394 26.17 -10.30 -24.86
N TRP A 395 27.39 -10.63 -24.43
CA TRP A 395 27.98 -10.11 -23.19
C TRP A 395 28.20 -8.59 -23.27
N TRP A 396 28.46 -8.08 -24.47
CA TRP A 396 28.50 -6.64 -24.77
C TRP A 396 27.10 -5.96 -24.76
N ARG A 397 25.99 -6.70 -24.82
CA ARG A 397 24.60 -6.19 -24.80
C ARG A 397 23.78 -6.83 -23.68
N GLY A 398 23.97 -6.35 -22.44
CA GLY A 398 23.44 -6.88 -21.18
C GLY A 398 21.99 -7.41 -21.20
N MET A 399 21.85 -8.72 -21.44
CA MET A 399 20.60 -9.47 -21.30
C MET A 399 20.71 -10.46 -20.13
N LYS A 400 19.71 -10.49 -19.23
CA LYS A 400 19.75 -11.30 -17.99
C LYS A 400 19.59 -12.81 -18.29
N ALA A 401 20.43 -13.63 -17.66
CA ALA A 401 20.61 -15.08 -17.91
C ALA A 401 19.33 -15.94 -17.91
N TRP A 402 18.26 -15.52 -17.24
CA TRP A 402 17.01 -16.28 -17.19
C TRP A 402 16.25 -16.32 -18.53
N LYS A 403 16.42 -15.31 -19.41
CA LYS A 403 15.84 -15.34 -20.78
C LYS A 403 16.51 -16.38 -21.68
N VAL A 404 17.79 -16.70 -21.42
CA VAL A 404 18.50 -17.78 -22.12
C VAL A 404 17.98 -19.15 -21.66
N ALA A 405 17.67 -19.30 -20.37
CA ALA A 405 17.03 -20.50 -19.84
C ALA A 405 15.62 -20.71 -20.43
N GLU A 406 14.82 -19.64 -20.53
CA GLU A 406 13.49 -19.67 -21.13
C GLU A 406 13.51 -20.03 -22.63
N TRP A 407 14.52 -19.53 -23.36
CA TRP A 407 14.75 -19.90 -24.76
C TRP A 407 15.20 -21.36 -24.90
N LEU A 408 16.16 -21.83 -24.09
CA LEU A 408 16.61 -23.23 -24.09
C LEU A 408 15.49 -24.23 -23.74
N GLN A 409 14.58 -23.83 -22.86
CA GLN A 409 13.41 -24.64 -22.49
C GLN A 409 12.41 -24.73 -23.65
N LYS A 410 12.26 -23.66 -24.45
CA LYS A 410 11.47 -23.64 -25.68
C LYS A 410 12.09 -24.50 -26.78
N GLU A 411 13.41 -24.47 -26.93
CA GLU A 411 14.14 -25.29 -27.88
C GLU A 411 14.06 -26.79 -27.52
N ARG A 412 14.11 -27.13 -26.21
CA ARG A 412 13.96 -28.50 -25.69
C ARG A 412 12.63 -29.13 -26.09
N TRP A 413 11.53 -28.39 -25.99
CA TRP A 413 10.21 -28.85 -26.47
C TRP A 413 10.15 -29.00 -28.00
N SER A 414 10.87 -28.17 -28.75
CA SER A 414 10.92 -28.31 -30.21
C SER A 414 11.66 -29.58 -30.67
N TYR A 415 12.59 -30.08 -29.84
CA TYR A 415 13.37 -31.30 -30.10
C TYR A 415 12.70 -32.59 -29.59
N GLU A 416 11.96 -32.54 -28.48
CA GLU A 416 11.14 -33.68 -28.01
C GLU A 416 9.98 -34.02 -28.97
N GLY A 417 9.52 -33.06 -29.79
CA GLY A 417 8.38 -33.24 -30.69
C GLY A 417 8.66 -33.90 -32.05
N ARG A 418 9.91 -34.23 -32.43
CA ARG A 418 10.21 -34.70 -33.80
C ARG A 418 10.94 -36.03 -33.99
N SER A 419 11.40 -36.70 -32.94
CA SER A 419 11.84 -38.10 -33.07
C SER A 419 11.84 -38.77 -31.70
N GLY A 420 10.74 -39.45 -31.36
CA GLY A 420 10.67 -40.27 -30.17
C GLY A 420 11.63 -41.45 -30.29
N GLN A 421 12.81 -41.33 -29.68
CA GLN A 421 13.57 -42.37 -28.98
C GLN A 421 14.91 -41.79 -28.51
N TYR A 422 15.14 -41.81 -27.19
CA TYR A 422 16.45 -41.63 -26.58
C TYR A 422 17.25 -42.91 -26.82
N ALA A 423 18.18 -42.91 -27.77
CA ALA A 423 19.18 -43.96 -27.88
C ALA A 423 20.56 -43.31 -28.04
N ASP A 424 21.51 -43.76 -27.22
CA ASP A 424 22.94 -43.41 -27.19
C ASP A 424 23.39 -42.09 -26.53
N LEU A 425 22.83 -41.75 -25.37
CA LEU A 425 23.39 -40.69 -24.51
C LEU A 425 24.40 -41.16 -23.45
N ASP A 426 24.67 -42.46 -23.34
CA ASP A 426 25.63 -43.01 -22.37
C ASP A 426 27.11 -42.91 -22.81
N GLN A 427 27.41 -42.43 -24.01
CA GLN A 427 28.79 -42.36 -24.53
C GLN A 427 29.47 -40.99 -24.37
N TRP A 428 28.81 -39.99 -23.76
CA TRP A 428 29.30 -38.60 -23.72
C TRP A 428 29.37 -38.07 -22.27
N PRO A 429 30.50 -38.30 -21.57
CA PRO A 429 30.65 -37.94 -20.16
C PRO A 429 30.41 -36.46 -19.86
N SER A 430 30.80 -35.58 -20.77
CA SER A 430 30.67 -34.12 -20.62
C SER A 430 29.23 -33.63 -20.74
N LEU A 431 28.41 -34.26 -21.59
CA LEU A 431 26.99 -33.92 -21.74
C LEU A 431 26.17 -34.46 -20.57
N ARG A 432 26.53 -35.64 -20.05
CA ARG A 432 25.96 -36.18 -18.81
C ARG A 432 26.29 -35.32 -17.60
N LEU A 433 27.55 -34.90 -17.44
CA LEU A 433 27.97 -34.00 -16.36
C LEU A 433 27.28 -32.63 -16.45
N PHE A 434 27.04 -32.14 -17.67
CA PHE A 434 26.31 -30.91 -17.90
C PHE A 434 24.82 -31.05 -17.53
N LEU A 435 24.17 -32.14 -17.95
CA LEU A 435 22.77 -32.41 -17.61
C LEU A 435 22.57 -32.68 -16.11
N GLU A 436 23.48 -33.42 -15.46
CA GLU A 436 23.48 -33.61 -14.00
C GLU A 436 23.67 -32.29 -13.25
N ASN A 437 24.55 -31.40 -13.73
CA ASN A 437 24.72 -30.06 -13.13
C ASN A 437 23.49 -29.18 -13.36
N VAL A 438 22.84 -29.26 -14.52
CA VAL A 438 21.59 -28.54 -14.80
C VAL A 438 20.43 -29.08 -13.95
N GLU A 439 20.33 -30.40 -13.76
CA GLU A 439 19.36 -31.02 -12.84
C GLU A 439 19.63 -30.66 -11.38
N THR A 440 20.90 -30.55 -10.97
CA THR A 440 21.28 -30.10 -9.63
C THR A 440 20.93 -28.63 -9.40
N VAL A 441 21.03 -27.79 -10.44
CA VAL A 441 20.60 -26.39 -10.40
C VAL A 441 19.06 -26.29 -10.37
N LEU A 442 18.36 -27.16 -11.12
CA LEU A 442 16.89 -27.22 -11.14
C LEU A 442 16.29 -27.80 -9.84
N ALA A 443 16.95 -28.77 -9.21
CA ALA A 443 16.55 -29.34 -7.91
C ALA A 443 16.76 -28.36 -6.74
N ASN A 444 17.71 -27.43 -6.87
CA ASN A 444 17.97 -26.36 -5.90
C ASN A 444 17.17 -25.07 -6.15
N SER A 445 16.47 -24.96 -7.30
CA SER A 445 15.46 -23.93 -7.53
C SER A 445 14.08 -24.43 -7.09
N LYS A 446 13.55 -23.93 -5.97
CA LYS A 446 12.21 -24.30 -5.48
C LYS A 446 11.14 -24.00 -6.55
N PRO A 447 10.26 -24.95 -6.90
CA PRO A 447 9.09 -24.67 -7.72
C PRO A 447 7.97 -24.05 -6.86
N ILE A 448 7.32 -23.01 -7.41
CA ILE A 448 6.01 -22.52 -6.95
C ILE A 448 5.00 -23.64 -7.22
N ARG A 449 4.36 -24.16 -6.17
CA ARG A 449 3.19 -25.05 -6.30
C ARG A 449 2.05 -24.26 -6.92
N SER A 450 1.62 -24.69 -8.11
CA SER A 450 0.31 -24.32 -8.65
C SER A 450 -0.78 -25.01 -7.82
N LEU A 451 -1.57 -24.25 -7.08
CA LEU A 451 -2.88 -24.69 -6.60
C LEU A 451 -3.86 -24.60 -7.78
N LYS A 452 -3.90 -25.66 -8.59
CA LYS A 452 -5.07 -26.04 -9.39
C LYS A 452 -5.36 -27.51 -9.10
N ASP A 453 -6.65 -27.81 -8.99
CA ASP A 453 -7.26 -29.10 -8.64
C ASP A 453 -7.26 -29.51 -7.16
N LYS A 454 -8.29 -29.02 -6.45
CA LYS A 454 -9.20 -29.84 -5.64
C LYS A 454 -10.43 -29.00 -5.26
N ASP A 455 -11.57 -29.36 -5.85
CA ASP A 455 -12.95 -29.23 -5.35
C ASP A 455 -13.92 -29.06 -6.53
N ARG A 456 -14.03 -30.13 -7.33
CA ARG A 456 -15.25 -30.51 -8.01
C ARG A 456 -15.87 -31.63 -7.21
N ASP A 457 -16.77 -31.29 -6.28
CA ASP A 457 -18.00 -32.04 -6.00
C ASP A 457 -18.68 -31.43 -4.77
N THR A 458 -19.84 -30.81 -5.00
CA THR A 458 -21.01 -30.88 -4.11
C THR A 458 -22.17 -30.16 -4.78
N ARG A 459 -23.03 -30.94 -5.44
CA ARG A 459 -24.42 -30.55 -5.73
C ARG A 459 -25.18 -30.57 -4.41
N VAL A 460 -25.76 -29.44 -4.01
CA VAL A 460 -26.84 -29.43 -3.00
C VAL A 460 -27.99 -28.56 -3.52
N SER A 461 -29.15 -29.20 -3.52
CA SER A 461 -30.47 -28.76 -3.96
C SER A 461 -31.09 -27.68 -3.07
N PHE A 462 -31.80 -26.73 -3.69
CA PHE A 462 -32.71 -25.78 -3.04
C PHE A 462 -34.12 -26.36 -2.88
N PRO A 463 -34.80 -26.17 -1.74
CA PRO A 463 -36.24 -26.29 -1.63
C PRO A 463 -36.93 -24.92 -1.76
N THR A 464 -38.03 -24.95 -2.52
CA THR A 464 -39.04 -23.92 -2.74
C THR A 464 -40.00 -23.71 -1.56
N GLY A 465 -40.52 -22.49 -1.38
CA GLY A 465 -41.79 -22.20 -0.67
C GLY A 465 -41.85 -20.75 -0.21
N LYS A 466 -42.63 -19.85 -0.83
CA LYS A 466 -44.10 -19.59 -0.79
C LYS A 466 -44.48 -18.48 0.22
N ALA A 467 -45.36 -17.60 -0.27
CA ALA A 467 -45.76 -16.29 0.24
C ALA A 467 -46.99 -16.29 1.18
N ALA A 468 -47.19 -15.17 1.89
CA ALA A 468 -48.45 -14.52 2.34
C ALA A 468 -48.03 -13.18 3.01
N GLN A 469 -48.44 -11.95 2.67
CA GLN A 469 -49.70 -11.26 2.32
C GLN A 469 -50.60 -10.87 3.53
N ASP A 470 -51.06 -9.61 3.48
CA ASP A 470 -52.13 -8.91 4.24
C ASP A 470 -51.72 -8.02 5.45
N SER A 471 -52.31 -6.85 5.78
CA SER A 471 -53.03 -5.76 5.10
C SER A 471 -53.50 -4.73 6.16
N ALA A 472 -53.13 -3.43 6.04
CA ALA A 472 -53.89 -2.17 6.26
C ALA A 472 -54.74 -1.89 7.57
N PRO A 473 -55.39 -0.70 7.75
CA PRO A 473 -54.84 0.65 8.03
C PRO A 473 -55.67 1.47 9.10
N SER A 474 -55.29 2.74 9.34
CA SER A 474 -56.06 3.94 9.85
C SER A 474 -55.29 4.72 10.93
N GLY A 475 -55.33 6.05 11.11
CA GLY A 475 -56.01 7.17 10.45
C GLY A 475 -55.79 8.48 11.26
N THR A 476 -55.62 9.60 10.53
CA THR A 476 -56.10 10.99 10.76
C THR A 476 -55.63 11.93 11.91
N SER A 477 -55.30 13.18 11.46
CA SER A 477 -55.49 14.54 12.04
C SER A 477 -54.66 14.96 13.27
N GLY A 478 -54.14 16.20 13.43
CA GLY A 478 -54.21 17.47 12.70
C GLY A 478 -53.89 18.63 13.67
N GLU A 479 -53.26 19.71 13.16
CA GLU A 479 -53.02 21.05 13.78
C GLU A 479 -52.05 21.12 14.98
N GLY A 480 -51.12 22.07 15.17
CA GLY A 480 -50.84 23.38 14.58
C GLY A 480 -50.38 24.32 15.73
N GLY A 481 -49.11 24.73 15.77
CA GLY A 481 -48.63 25.69 16.79
C GLY A 481 -47.13 25.94 16.78
N MET A 482 -46.73 27.18 16.49
CA MET A 482 -45.37 27.68 16.33
C MET A 482 -44.94 28.43 17.61
N VAL A 483 -43.85 28.02 18.28
CA VAL A 483 -43.04 28.86 19.19
C VAL A 483 -41.57 28.46 19.12
N VAL A 484 -40.70 29.47 19.05
CA VAL A 484 -39.23 29.42 18.96
C VAL A 484 -38.61 29.44 20.36
N SER A 485 -37.67 28.53 20.64
CA SER A 485 -36.48 28.77 21.50
C SER A 485 -35.57 27.53 21.58
N SER A 486 -34.29 27.70 21.26
CA SER A 486 -33.17 26.83 21.71
C SER A 486 -32.89 27.02 23.22
N PRO A 487 -31.98 26.26 23.87
CA PRO A 487 -31.56 24.87 23.70
C PRO A 487 -31.71 24.06 25.03
N GLU A 488 -31.31 22.77 25.01
CA GLU A 488 -31.06 21.85 26.15
C GLU A 488 -32.15 20.83 26.55
N ASN A 489 -31.70 19.56 26.54
CA ASN A 489 -32.10 18.35 27.29
C ASN A 489 -33.51 17.72 27.20
N LEU A 490 -33.48 16.39 27.45
CA LEU A 490 -34.54 15.39 27.68
C LEU A 490 -35.06 14.65 26.45
N ASP A 491 -35.32 13.34 26.44
CA ASP A 491 -35.06 12.25 27.39
C ASP A 491 -35.33 10.94 26.63
N SER A 492 -34.83 9.83 27.19
CA SER A 492 -35.12 8.46 26.77
C SER A 492 -36.62 8.09 26.84
N SER A 493 -37.22 7.59 25.74
CA SER A 493 -38.36 6.67 25.81
C SER A 493 -38.64 5.95 24.46
N ILE A 494 -39.21 4.76 24.58
CA ILE A 494 -39.44 3.72 23.57
C ILE A 494 -40.24 4.22 22.34
N ALA A 495 -39.85 3.77 21.14
CA ALA A 495 -40.70 3.29 20.02
C ALA A 495 -40.39 3.87 18.63
N SER A 496 -40.55 3.00 17.62
CA SER A 496 -41.02 3.25 16.23
C SER A 496 -39.97 3.08 15.12
N PRO A 497 -40.39 2.64 13.90
CA PRO A 497 -39.50 2.44 12.77
C PRO A 497 -38.83 3.77 12.42
N GLU A 498 -37.51 3.79 12.26
CA GLU A 498 -36.81 4.99 11.80
C GLU A 498 -37.41 5.46 10.47
N ILE A 499 -38.02 6.65 10.48
CA ILE A 499 -38.44 7.34 9.27
C ILE A 499 -37.17 7.65 8.47
N LEU A 500 -36.96 6.95 7.35
CA LEU A 500 -35.89 7.24 6.40
C LEU A 500 -35.93 8.73 6.05
N LYS A 501 -34.82 9.43 6.34
CA LYS A 501 -34.67 10.84 6.04
C LYS A 501 -34.80 11.06 4.53
N SER A 502 -35.68 11.97 4.11
CA SER A 502 -35.76 12.39 2.71
C SER A 502 -34.46 13.07 2.28
N TYR A 503 -33.94 12.73 1.11
CA TYR A 503 -32.72 13.36 0.56
C TYR A 503 -33.07 14.44 -0.47
N ASP A 504 -32.27 15.50 -0.53
CA ASP A 504 -32.39 16.48 -1.61
C ASP A 504 -31.89 15.90 -2.93
N VAL A 505 -30.76 15.19 -2.89
CA VAL A 505 -30.14 14.59 -4.08
C VAL A 505 -29.72 13.14 -3.83
N PHE A 506 -30.06 12.25 -4.77
CA PHE A 506 -29.46 10.92 -4.92
C PHE A 506 -28.36 11.00 -5.97
N LEU A 507 -27.10 10.94 -5.56
CA LEU A 507 -25.94 11.00 -6.45
C LEU A 507 -25.46 9.59 -6.78
N SER A 508 -25.58 9.18 -8.04
CA SER A 508 -25.18 7.85 -8.50
C SER A 508 -23.99 7.93 -9.45
N TYR A 509 -22.94 7.14 -9.20
CA TYR A 509 -21.76 7.11 -10.05
C TYR A 509 -21.04 5.77 -10.00
N SER A 510 -20.25 5.46 -11.03
CA SER A 510 -19.34 4.31 -11.04
C SER A 510 -18.01 4.75 -10.47
N GLY A 511 -17.63 4.17 -9.33
CA GLY A 511 -16.34 4.44 -8.71
C GLY A 511 -15.18 4.02 -9.60
N SER A 512 -14.15 4.87 -9.63
CA SER A 512 -12.85 4.62 -10.26
C SER A 512 -11.79 5.47 -9.56
N THR A 513 -10.51 5.25 -9.90
CA THR A 513 -9.38 6.04 -9.39
C THR A 513 -9.46 7.53 -9.76
N ILE A 514 -10.31 7.92 -10.73
CA ILE A 514 -10.49 9.31 -11.16
C ILE A 514 -11.82 9.87 -10.65
N ILE A 515 -12.92 9.12 -10.81
CA ILE A 515 -14.27 9.62 -10.54
C ILE A 515 -14.52 9.78 -9.05
N THR A 516 -14.09 8.82 -8.22
CA THR A 516 -14.34 8.88 -6.77
C THR A 516 -13.65 10.08 -6.12
N PRO A 517 -12.33 10.33 -6.34
CA PRO A 517 -11.69 11.54 -5.83
C PRO A 517 -12.30 12.83 -6.39
N TRP A 518 -12.62 12.87 -7.69
CA TRP A 518 -13.26 14.04 -8.30
C TRP A 518 -14.60 14.37 -7.62
N VAL A 519 -15.45 13.37 -7.38
CA VAL A 519 -16.72 13.55 -6.67
C VAL A 519 -16.49 14.04 -5.24
N GLN A 520 -15.63 13.36 -4.48
CA GLN A 520 -15.48 13.60 -3.04
C GLN A 520 -14.74 14.90 -2.71
N GLU A 521 -13.74 15.27 -3.50
CA GLU A 521 -12.81 16.35 -3.16
C GLU A 521 -13.07 17.65 -3.93
N THR A 522 -13.73 17.56 -5.09
CA THR A 522 -13.89 18.70 -6.01
C THR A 522 -15.36 19.06 -6.20
N PHE A 523 -16.18 18.09 -6.63
CA PHE A 523 -17.55 18.37 -7.06
C PHE A 523 -18.55 18.45 -5.91
N LEU A 524 -18.63 17.42 -5.06
CA LEU A 524 -19.66 17.33 -4.03
C LEU A 524 -19.55 18.42 -2.96
N PRO A 525 -18.37 18.77 -2.40
CA PRO A 525 -18.26 19.85 -1.41
C PRO A 525 -18.76 21.20 -1.96
N MET A 526 -18.44 21.49 -3.23
CA MET A 526 -18.86 22.72 -3.89
C MET A 526 -20.37 22.74 -4.15
N LEU A 527 -20.91 21.61 -4.60
CA LEU A 527 -22.34 21.45 -4.83
C LEU A 527 -23.13 21.61 -3.52
N LEU A 528 -22.69 20.96 -2.43
CA LEU A 528 -23.31 21.06 -1.11
C LEU A 528 -23.31 22.50 -0.59
N GLY A 529 -22.21 23.23 -0.78
CA GLY A 529 -22.13 24.65 -0.43
C GLY A 529 -23.18 25.50 -1.15
N TRP A 530 -23.30 25.36 -2.47
CA TRP A 530 -24.30 26.10 -3.25
C TRP A 530 -25.73 25.66 -2.96
N LEU A 531 -25.99 24.36 -2.84
CA LEU A 531 -27.32 23.84 -2.50
C LEU A 531 -27.77 24.33 -1.14
N SER A 532 -26.91 24.27 -0.13
CA SER A 532 -27.27 24.71 1.23
C SER A 532 -27.57 26.21 1.26
N GLN A 533 -26.78 27.00 0.54
CA GLN A 533 -27.01 28.43 0.38
C GLN A 533 -28.35 28.75 -0.31
N LEU A 534 -28.69 28.02 -1.37
CA LEU A 534 -29.93 28.26 -2.14
C LEU A 534 -31.18 27.72 -1.44
N LEU A 535 -31.05 26.64 -0.66
CA LEU A 535 -32.15 26.06 0.12
C LEU A 535 -32.40 26.80 1.45
N GLY A 536 -31.42 27.58 1.94
CA GLY A 536 -31.48 28.22 3.25
C GLY A 536 -31.38 27.25 4.43
N ARG A 537 -30.95 26.01 4.18
CA ARG A 537 -30.69 24.95 5.17
C ARG A 537 -29.60 24.01 4.64
N GLU A 538 -29.01 23.21 5.51
CA GLU A 538 -28.07 22.18 5.08
C GLU A 538 -28.73 21.22 4.06
N ALA A 539 -28.06 21.00 2.94
CA ALA A 539 -28.50 20.10 1.88
C ALA A 539 -28.13 18.65 2.19
N THR A 540 -29.04 17.70 1.94
CA THR A 540 -28.80 16.27 2.18
C THR A 540 -28.58 15.52 0.87
N VAL A 541 -27.47 14.78 0.77
CA VAL A 541 -27.12 14.00 -0.43
C VAL A 541 -26.87 12.55 -0.06
N PHE A 542 -27.57 11.63 -0.71
CA PHE A 542 -27.26 10.20 -0.65
C PHE A 542 -26.29 9.85 -1.78
N GLN A 543 -25.17 9.20 -1.47
CA GLN A 543 -24.16 8.80 -2.45
C GLN A 543 -24.26 7.29 -2.72
N HIS A 544 -24.45 6.92 -3.99
CA HIS A 544 -24.51 5.54 -4.44
C HIS A 544 -23.38 5.24 -5.43
N ASN A 545 -22.39 4.46 -4.98
CA ASN A 545 -21.30 3.98 -5.81
C ASN A 545 -21.61 2.59 -6.39
N VAL A 546 -21.85 2.54 -7.69
CA VAL A 546 -22.28 1.34 -8.42
C VAL A 546 -21.21 0.23 -8.40
N SER A 547 -19.93 0.59 -8.37
CA SER A 547 -18.80 -0.37 -8.39
C SER A 547 -18.59 -1.10 -7.07
N ILE A 548 -19.08 -0.54 -5.95
CA ILE A 548 -18.82 -1.01 -4.58
C ILE A 548 -20.05 -1.70 -3.98
N SER A 549 -21.12 -1.90 -4.76
CA SER A 549 -22.38 -2.46 -4.24
C SER A 549 -22.62 -3.92 -4.64
N PRO A 550 -21.84 -4.92 -4.17
CA PRO A 550 -22.27 -6.31 -4.21
C PRO A 550 -23.26 -6.56 -3.07
N GLY A 551 -24.55 -6.53 -3.40
CA GLY A 551 -25.62 -7.00 -2.52
C GLY A 551 -26.15 -5.98 -1.51
N GLU A 552 -27.10 -5.14 -1.94
CA GLU A 552 -28.05 -4.56 -0.99
C GLU A 552 -29.24 -5.51 -0.83
N LEU A 553 -29.30 -6.06 0.39
CA LEU A 553 -30.45 -6.70 0.99
C LEU A 553 -31.71 -5.82 0.85
N TRP A 554 -32.82 -6.49 0.57
CA TRP A 554 -34.21 -6.13 0.88
C TRP A 554 -34.43 -4.83 1.68
N ILE A 555 -34.57 -3.72 0.97
CA ILE A 555 -35.40 -2.59 1.41
C ILE A 555 -36.72 -2.73 0.62
N PRO A 556 -37.90 -2.72 1.26
CA PRO A 556 -39.18 -2.71 0.56
C PRO A 556 -39.17 -1.64 -0.53
N ASN A 557 -39.67 -1.96 -1.74
CA ASN A 557 -39.52 -1.11 -2.93
C ASN A 557 -39.82 0.38 -2.70
N ASN A 558 -40.74 0.74 -1.81
CA ASN A 558 -41.14 2.14 -1.56
C ASN A 558 -40.16 2.93 -0.68
N GLN A 559 -39.22 2.27 0.00
CA GLN A 559 -38.33 2.87 1.01
C GLN A 559 -36.87 3.01 0.55
N GLN A 560 -36.56 2.71 -0.71
CA GLN A 560 -35.19 2.90 -1.22
C GLN A 560 -34.82 4.39 -1.25
N PRO A 561 -33.57 4.78 -0.91
CA PRO A 561 -33.11 6.17 -0.93
C PRO A 561 -33.41 6.92 -2.23
N ILE A 562 -33.43 6.20 -3.36
CA ILE A 562 -33.78 6.74 -4.67
C ILE A 562 -35.24 7.23 -4.77
N ASN A 563 -36.17 6.58 -4.06
CA ASN A 563 -37.60 6.91 -4.04
C ASN A 563 -37.91 8.09 -3.13
N VAL A 564 -37.18 8.20 -2.02
CA VAL A 564 -37.30 9.29 -1.04
C VAL A 564 -36.42 10.50 -1.37
N SER A 565 -35.77 10.50 -2.54
CA SER A 565 -34.96 11.62 -3.04
C SER A 565 -35.77 12.56 -3.93
N HIS A 566 -35.49 13.86 -3.81
CA HIS A 566 -36.15 14.91 -4.58
C HIS A 566 -35.54 15.09 -5.97
N CYS A 567 -34.23 14.91 -6.12
CA CYS A 567 -33.49 14.95 -7.38
C CYS A 567 -32.60 13.71 -7.49
N ILE A 568 -32.50 13.11 -8.67
CA ILE A 568 -31.60 11.99 -8.92
C ILE A 568 -30.57 12.42 -9.96
N MET A 569 -29.30 12.30 -9.60
CA MET A 569 -28.18 12.84 -10.37
C MET A 569 -27.19 11.71 -10.70
N PRO A 570 -27.41 11.00 -11.83
CA PRO A 570 -26.47 9.99 -12.29
C PRO A 570 -25.30 10.64 -13.05
N LEU A 571 -24.08 10.17 -12.78
CA LEU A 571 -22.85 10.60 -13.47
C LEU A 571 -22.50 9.60 -14.56
N PHE A 572 -22.71 9.98 -15.82
CA PHE A 572 -22.51 9.11 -16.98
C PHE A 572 -21.05 9.03 -17.37
N THR A 573 -20.58 7.79 -17.43
CA THR A 573 -19.34 7.34 -18.05
C THR A 573 -19.59 5.99 -18.72
N PRO A 574 -18.75 5.54 -19.67
CA PRO A 574 -18.89 4.21 -20.25
C PRO A 574 -18.95 3.10 -19.19
N ALA A 575 -18.19 3.24 -18.08
CA ALA A 575 -18.19 2.29 -16.98
C ALA A 575 -19.49 2.27 -16.17
N TYR A 576 -20.21 3.41 -16.08
CA TYR A 576 -21.50 3.50 -15.37
C TYR A 576 -22.53 2.48 -15.87
N PHE A 577 -22.54 2.23 -17.18
CA PHE A 577 -23.47 1.31 -17.83
C PHE A 577 -22.90 -0.09 -18.08
N GLN A 578 -21.68 -0.39 -17.62
CA GLN A 578 -21.12 -1.75 -17.68
C GLN A 578 -21.64 -2.67 -16.57
N SER A 579 -22.31 -2.10 -15.55
CA SER A 579 -23.01 -2.90 -14.54
C SER A 579 -24.29 -3.49 -15.14
N ASP A 580 -24.36 -4.82 -15.25
CA ASP A 580 -25.52 -5.57 -15.75
C ASP A 580 -26.83 -5.15 -15.05
N LYS A 581 -26.74 -4.76 -13.77
CA LYS A 581 -27.89 -4.28 -12.98
C LYS A 581 -28.36 -2.90 -13.43
N VAL A 582 -27.46 -1.92 -13.56
CA VAL A 582 -27.83 -0.56 -14.00
C VAL A 582 -28.36 -0.61 -15.43
N ALA A 583 -27.69 -1.34 -16.32
CA ALA A 583 -28.13 -1.49 -17.70
C ALA A 583 -29.51 -2.18 -17.80
N GLY A 584 -29.77 -3.22 -16.98
CA GLY A 584 -31.04 -3.94 -16.97
C GLY A 584 -32.22 -3.17 -16.35
N GLU A 585 -31.95 -2.26 -15.40
CA GLU A 585 -32.98 -1.49 -14.69
C GLU A 585 -33.19 -0.07 -15.25
N TRP A 586 -32.31 0.41 -16.12
CA TRP A 586 -32.29 1.80 -16.63
C TRP A 586 -33.61 2.26 -17.26
N ASP A 587 -34.22 1.41 -18.10
CA ASP A 587 -35.50 1.70 -18.75
C ASP A 587 -36.64 1.91 -17.76
N GLN A 588 -36.68 1.08 -16.71
CA GLN A 588 -37.69 1.19 -15.66
C GLN A 588 -37.41 2.40 -14.80
N PHE A 589 -36.13 2.62 -14.48
CA PHE A 589 -35.65 3.75 -13.69
C PHE A 589 -36.05 5.09 -14.33
N ILE A 590 -35.76 5.31 -15.61
CA ILE A 590 -36.18 6.54 -16.31
C ILE A 590 -37.70 6.68 -16.35
N LYS A 591 -38.44 5.60 -16.62
CA LYS A 591 -39.91 5.66 -16.66
C LYS A 591 -40.51 6.14 -15.34
N VAL A 592 -40.00 5.63 -14.22
CA VAL A 592 -40.50 5.97 -12.88
C VAL A 592 -40.06 7.38 -12.44
N HIS A 593 -38.81 7.75 -12.73
CA HIS A 593 -38.17 8.93 -12.14
C HIS A 593 -37.87 10.06 -13.12
N SER A 594 -38.25 9.97 -14.40
CA SER A 594 -37.89 10.93 -15.48
C SER A 594 -37.92 12.40 -15.08
N ARG A 595 -38.92 12.84 -14.31
CA ARG A 595 -39.08 14.24 -13.87
C ARG A 595 -38.11 14.69 -12.77
N LYS A 596 -37.44 13.75 -12.10
CA LYS A 596 -36.46 14.00 -11.04
C LYS A 596 -35.02 13.80 -11.51
N ILE A 597 -34.79 13.23 -12.70
CA ILE A 597 -33.46 12.85 -13.17
C ILE A 597 -32.76 14.05 -13.83
N LEU A 598 -31.55 14.36 -13.34
CA LEU A 598 -30.67 15.37 -13.89
C LEU A 598 -29.29 14.73 -14.17
N PRO A 599 -29.07 14.16 -15.37
CA PRO A 599 -27.86 13.41 -15.65
C PRO A 599 -26.69 14.32 -16.00
N ILE A 600 -25.49 13.97 -15.52
CA ILE A 600 -24.24 14.68 -15.79
C ILE A 600 -23.31 13.75 -16.56
N MET A 601 -22.86 14.17 -17.74
CA MET A 601 -21.86 13.44 -18.52
C MET A 601 -20.46 13.84 -18.09
N LEU A 602 -19.68 12.87 -17.62
CA LEU A 602 -18.28 13.07 -17.26
C LEU A 602 -17.30 12.56 -18.32
N GLN A 603 -17.74 11.67 -19.21
CA GLN A 603 -16.93 11.17 -20.32
C GLN A 603 -17.81 11.07 -21.57
N GLU A 604 -17.24 11.25 -22.76
CA GLU A 604 -17.98 10.96 -23.99
C GLU A 604 -18.10 9.44 -24.18
N GLY A 605 -19.22 8.99 -24.73
CA GLY A 605 -19.48 7.56 -24.89
C GLY A 605 -20.81 7.27 -25.56
N THR A 606 -21.01 5.99 -25.86
CA THR A 606 -22.33 5.47 -26.26
C THR A 606 -23.06 5.00 -25.01
N TYR A 607 -24.26 5.53 -24.79
CA TYR A 607 -25.10 5.30 -23.62
C TYR A 607 -26.38 4.58 -24.04
N PRO A 608 -27.01 3.76 -23.17
CA PRO A 608 -28.21 3.03 -23.54
C PRO A 608 -29.43 3.96 -23.66
N GLU A 609 -30.18 3.86 -24.76
CA GLU A 609 -31.53 4.44 -24.85
C GLU A 609 -32.39 3.98 -23.65
N PRO A 610 -33.19 4.85 -23.00
CA PRO A 610 -33.52 6.21 -23.39
C PRO A 610 -32.63 7.30 -22.78
N SER A 611 -31.36 7.04 -22.46
CA SER A 611 -30.44 8.05 -21.88
C SER A 611 -30.37 9.34 -22.69
N TYR A 612 -30.50 9.25 -24.02
CA TYR A 612 -30.45 10.38 -24.95
C TYR A 612 -31.73 11.24 -24.95
N THR A 613 -32.81 10.76 -24.34
CA THR A 613 -34.06 11.54 -24.18
C THR A 613 -34.00 12.55 -23.05
N LEU A 614 -33.01 12.42 -22.15
CA LEU A 614 -32.78 13.34 -21.03
C LEU A 614 -31.88 14.50 -21.44
N GLN A 615 -32.11 15.67 -20.85
CA GLN A 615 -31.20 16.80 -21.02
C GLN A 615 -29.90 16.54 -20.26
N LEU A 616 -28.86 16.11 -20.98
CA LEU A 616 -27.55 15.79 -20.45
C LEU A 616 -26.72 17.05 -20.20
N LEU A 617 -26.24 17.23 -18.97
CA LEU A 617 -25.30 18.29 -18.63
C LEU A 617 -23.87 17.82 -18.89
N ASN A 618 -23.13 18.51 -19.75
CA ASN A 618 -21.77 18.11 -20.08
C ASN A 618 -20.76 18.70 -19.08
N PHE A 619 -20.11 17.82 -18.32
CA PHE A 619 -19.03 18.15 -17.39
C PHE A 619 -17.71 17.46 -17.78
N SER A 620 -17.62 16.88 -18.98
CA SER A 620 -16.47 16.06 -19.38
C SER A 620 -15.15 16.84 -19.39
N GLU A 621 -15.19 18.14 -19.70
CA GLU A 621 -14.03 19.02 -19.64
C GLU A 621 -13.53 19.27 -18.21
N PHE A 622 -14.38 19.08 -17.19
CA PHE A 622 -14.04 19.33 -15.79
C PHE A 622 -13.62 18.07 -15.02
N LEU A 623 -13.63 16.88 -15.64
CA LEU A 623 -13.16 15.64 -15.02
C LEU A 623 -11.63 15.64 -14.90
N ILE A 624 -11.12 16.52 -14.06
CA ILE A 624 -9.70 16.73 -13.80
C ILE A 624 -9.52 16.65 -12.28
N VAL A 625 -8.66 15.73 -11.84
CA VAL A 625 -8.36 15.49 -10.41
C VAL A 625 -7.06 16.22 -10.05
N GLY A 626 -6.93 16.61 -8.78
CA GLY A 626 -5.74 17.22 -8.23
C GLY A 626 -5.78 18.75 -8.15
N GLU A 627 -4.86 19.32 -7.38
CA GLU A 627 -4.81 20.75 -7.07
C GLU A 627 -4.52 21.66 -8.27
N GLY A 628 -3.93 21.10 -9.33
CA GLY A 628 -3.70 21.81 -10.60
C GLY A 628 -5.00 22.29 -11.24
N PHE A 629 -6.08 21.50 -11.12
CA PHE A 629 -7.40 21.90 -11.60
C PHE A 629 -7.90 23.12 -10.82
N LYS A 630 -7.89 23.09 -9.49
CA LYS A 630 -8.40 24.19 -8.63
C LYS A 630 -7.69 25.54 -8.85
N LYS A 631 -6.45 25.50 -9.35
CA LYS A 631 -5.64 26.69 -9.69
C LYS A 631 -5.73 27.09 -11.16
N SER A 632 -6.41 26.30 -11.99
CA SER A 632 -6.58 26.56 -13.41
C SER A 632 -7.72 27.56 -13.67
N PRO A 633 -7.67 28.32 -14.78
CA PRO A 633 -8.80 29.14 -15.22
C PRO A 633 -10.09 28.33 -15.40
N LEU A 634 -9.96 27.07 -15.81
CA LEU A 634 -11.09 26.15 -16.06
C LEU A 634 -11.89 25.86 -14.78
N TYR A 635 -11.28 25.98 -13.59
CA TYR A 635 -11.98 25.82 -12.32
C TYR A 635 -12.98 26.94 -12.04
N VAL A 636 -12.75 28.15 -12.57
CA VAL A 636 -13.73 29.25 -12.47
C VAL A 636 -14.98 28.92 -13.29
N ASP A 637 -14.80 28.34 -14.48
CA ASP A 637 -15.92 27.89 -15.31
C ASP A 637 -16.64 26.70 -14.69
N PHE A 638 -15.91 25.76 -14.10
CA PHE A 638 -16.47 24.67 -13.30
C PHE A 638 -17.33 25.20 -12.14
N GLN A 639 -16.81 26.16 -11.36
CA GLN A 639 -17.55 26.79 -10.26
C GLN A 639 -18.86 27.43 -10.74
N ARG A 640 -18.83 28.10 -11.90
CA ARG A 640 -20.02 28.68 -12.52
C ARG A 640 -21.02 27.59 -12.91
N GLN A 641 -20.57 26.50 -13.53
CA GLN A 641 -21.43 25.39 -13.91
C GLN A 641 -22.03 24.64 -12.71
N VAL A 642 -21.26 24.41 -11.63
CA VAL A 642 -21.78 23.80 -10.39
C VAL A 642 -22.84 24.70 -9.74
N LYS A 643 -22.65 26.03 -9.77
CA LYS A 643 -23.66 26.97 -9.28
C LYS A 643 -24.95 26.90 -10.10
N GLU A 644 -24.85 26.87 -11.43
CA GLU A 644 -26.01 26.72 -12.32
C GLU A 644 -26.72 25.38 -12.12
N LEU A 645 -25.95 24.31 -11.93
CA LEU A 645 -26.46 22.99 -11.58
C LEU A 645 -27.24 23.03 -10.26
N ALA A 646 -26.71 23.67 -9.21
CA ALA A 646 -27.38 23.80 -7.94
C ALA A 646 -28.73 24.54 -8.07
N VAL A 647 -28.80 25.60 -8.89
CA VAL A 647 -30.06 26.31 -9.18
C VAL A 647 -31.08 25.38 -9.86
N ARG A 648 -30.65 24.55 -10.83
CA ARG A 648 -31.54 23.57 -11.49
C ARG A 648 -32.06 22.52 -10.50
N ILE A 649 -31.19 21.99 -9.64
CA ILE A 649 -31.57 21.02 -8.61
C ILE A 649 -32.62 21.63 -7.68
N VAL A 650 -32.43 22.87 -7.23
CA VAL A 650 -33.42 23.55 -6.37
C VAL A 650 -34.76 23.76 -7.08
N SER A 651 -34.77 24.03 -8.39
CA SER A 651 -36.00 24.08 -9.18
C SER A 651 -36.72 22.73 -9.15
N ILE A 652 -36.00 21.63 -9.42
CA ILE A 652 -36.55 20.26 -9.38
C ILE A 652 -37.12 19.93 -8.00
N ILE A 653 -36.37 20.25 -6.93
CA ILE A 653 -36.80 20.03 -5.54
C ILE A 653 -38.11 20.80 -5.27
N ASN A 654 -38.18 22.07 -5.66
CA ASN A 654 -39.35 22.92 -5.43
C ASN A 654 -40.58 22.49 -6.25
N GLU A 655 -40.38 22.05 -7.50
CA GLU A 655 -41.43 21.50 -8.35
C GLU A 655 -41.98 20.18 -7.80
N ASN A 656 -41.10 19.30 -7.30
CA ASN A 656 -41.50 18.03 -6.70
C ASN A 656 -42.24 18.22 -5.37
N LYS A 657 -41.90 19.26 -4.60
CA LYS A 657 -42.67 19.68 -3.41
C LYS A 657 -44.05 20.23 -3.78
N LYS A 658 -44.14 21.09 -4.79
CA LYS A 658 -45.43 21.67 -5.25
C LYS A 658 -46.40 20.64 -5.82
N THR A 659 -45.89 19.59 -6.47
CA THR A 659 -46.70 18.54 -7.11
C THR A 659 -47.05 17.39 -6.16
N GLY A 660 -46.58 17.41 -4.91
CA GLY A 660 -46.81 16.34 -3.92
C GLY A 660 -46.14 15.01 -4.27
N LEU A 661 -45.21 14.99 -5.24
CA LEU A 661 -44.50 13.79 -5.68
C LEU A 661 -43.37 13.36 -4.71
N GLY A 662 -42.96 14.24 -3.80
CA GLY A 662 -42.07 13.90 -2.67
C GLY A 662 -42.80 13.08 -1.59
N ASP A 663 -44.03 13.47 -1.26
CA ASP A 663 -44.78 12.88 -0.14
C ASP A 663 -45.50 11.58 -0.52
N ARG A 664 -45.82 11.35 -1.79
CA ARG A 664 -46.56 10.14 -2.24
C ARG A 664 -45.79 8.82 -2.06
N TYR A 665 -44.46 8.86 -1.93
CA TYR A 665 -43.63 7.66 -1.72
C TYR A 665 -43.19 7.47 -0.27
N ALA A 666 -43.40 8.45 0.61
CA ALA A 666 -43.17 8.29 2.05
C ALA A 666 -44.37 7.65 2.77
N THR A 667 -45.55 7.59 2.13
CA THR A 667 -46.82 7.11 2.71
C THR A 667 -47.35 5.80 2.08
N LEU A 668 -46.56 5.12 1.25
CA LEU A 668 -46.80 3.77 0.72
C LEU A 668 -45.63 2.88 1.11
#